data_AF-A0A2E8D100-F1
#
_entry.id   AF-A0A2E8D100-F1
#
_cell.length_a   1.000
_cell.length_b   1.000
_cell.length_c   1.000
_cell.angle_alpha   90.00
_cell.angle_beta   90.00
_cell.angle_gamma   90.00
#
_symmetry.space_group_name_H-M   'P 1'
#
loop_
_entity.id
_entity.type
_entity.pdbx_description
1 polymer ?
#
loop_
_entity_poly.entity_id
_entity_poly.type
_entity_poly.pdbx_seq_one_letter_code
_entity_poly.pdbx_strand_id
1 'polypeptide(L)'
;MSKKNRRSKSPKGHTTSRKNQRSSNTPDLLNAPLPDRRAMEAIMQRMFSDGDVAEDSLEAAQQIMYDAFEAESSGRQVQLAKQALERSPDCADAYVLLAEHARSLDEALHFYEQGVAAGARALGDDGFQEFEGHFWGFLPTRPYMRARAGLADALWASGRYEDAVGNYQALLRLNPNDNQGIRYRLASALLDLQRHDELFELLEQYKEDDMADWSYTRALLAFRQEGESTSACRLLREAYKSNSHVPDYLTGAKPMPQELPEHISPGREDEAVGYAAQYLPAWKNSPGAITWLRKTLHVKLAEPPQRAAPSWSRVKQVLSDLPQSDDVWEVELASLGDSHDGKLWMMAIANATSGEVLLLDMMDQRPKDAEVWQQLLQVMRQPETGEPSRPTQVQVTRKTFCRLWQPKLAQLKIDCEVVAALPLVDSVMTLAGSSTDMLERIHIASDSAEGYPDISSLPQSVGEVWQADVRQLASWIEVDGQPQRPWIILVANTTDGLIYTTDLTQSTPPPNWLWQGVQKAICQPAVESPHLPGVIEVSSDEDRRVLATYLEEAGVKCVVAGQLEQLDEMLDGLTDRLAGSSGPRPLLDSPGVTEETLGKFFRAAADFYRQTPWRSIAGDTIIQVECDALTSGPWFAVVMGQSGMSLGLALYEDLDLLCRLLTGDASDEENARRTSALSLTYGEAFELAGKDIDALERHGWQIAGPEAYPTVMRVNPGLAIRVPLKWELELLQACLECIPKFLKDEQAYATSSAQRPLNLKLSVVSQA
;
A
#
# COMPACT_ATOMS: atom_id res chain seq x y z
N MET A 1 -28.58 -34.71 63.96
CA MET A 1 -29.78 -35.12 63.20
C MET A 1 -30.45 -33.88 62.62
N SER A 2 -30.60 -33.81 61.28
CA SER A 2 -31.71 -33.19 60.50
C SER A 2 -32.40 -31.93 61.07
N LYS A 3 -32.58 -30.81 60.35
CA LYS A 3 -33.24 -30.68 59.04
C LYS A 3 -33.36 -29.18 58.68
N LYS A 4 -33.33 -28.90 57.36
CA LYS A 4 -34.08 -27.89 56.57
C LYS A 4 -34.42 -26.54 57.21
N ASN A 5 -34.11 -25.45 56.49
CA ASN A 5 -34.94 -24.25 56.55
C ASN A 5 -35.14 -23.60 55.18
N ARG A 6 -36.42 -23.37 54.84
CA ARG A 6 -36.91 -22.74 53.62
C ARG A 6 -37.73 -21.50 54.06
N ARG A 7 -37.41 -20.34 53.47
CA ARG A 7 -38.23 -19.12 53.22
C ARG A 7 -39.12 -18.55 54.35
N SER A 8 -39.00 -17.25 54.63
CA SER A 8 -40.15 -16.31 54.55
C SER A 8 -39.71 -14.83 54.60
N LYS A 9 -40.64 -13.94 54.23
CA LYS A 9 -40.51 -12.53 53.78
C LYS A 9 -40.61 -11.49 54.93
N SER A 10 -39.88 -10.37 54.73
CA SER A 10 -40.19 -8.93 54.98
C SER A 10 -40.79 -8.44 56.31
N PRO A 11 -40.43 -7.22 56.78
CA PRO A 11 -41.27 -6.05 56.43
C PRO A 11 -40.56 -4.70 56.24
N LYS A 12 -41.35 -3.77 55.71
CA LYS A 12 -41.12 -2.38 55.30
C LYS A 12 -40.66 -1.44 56.43
N GLY A 13 -39.89 -0.41 56.07
CA GLY A 13 -39.73 0.83 56.82
C GLY A 13 -39.35 1.99 55.89
N HIS A 14 -40.23 2.99 55.79
CA HIS A 14 -40.05 4.23 55.02
C HIS A 14 -38.92 5.10 55.58
N THR A 15 -38.21 5.84 54.72
CA THR A 15 -37.86 7.26 54.95
C THR A 15 -37.29 7.90 53.67
N THR A 16 -37.71 9.13 53.44
CA THR A 16 -37.47 9.99 52.28
C THR A 16 -36.28 10.94 52.50
N SER A 17 -35.45 11.09 51.47
CA SER A 17 -34.67 12.28 51.03
C SER A 17 -33.89 13.14 52.04
N ARG A 18 -32.55 13.17 51.88
CA ARG A 18 -31.77 14.43 51.70
C ARG A 18 -30.34 14.17 51.18
N LYS A 19 -29.91 15.04 50.26
CA LYS A 19 -28.61 15.11 49.56
C LYS A 19 -27.40 15.00 50.49
N ASN A 20 -26.35 14.32 50.03
CA ASN A 20 -24.98 14.77 50.26
C ASN A 20 -24.06 14.35 49.10
N GLN A 21 -23.53 15.37 48.41
CA GLN A 21 -22.42 15.27 47.48
C GLN A 21 -21.17 14.83 48.25
N ARG A 22 -20.49 13.79 47.77
CA ARG A 22 -19.06 13.59 48.01
C ARG A 22 -18.41 13.25 46.67
N SER A 23 -17.65 14.21 46.18
CA SER A 23 -16.73 14.11 45.04
C SER A 23 -15.65 13.07 45.32
N SER A 24 -15.59 12.02 44.51
CA SER A 24 -14.42 11.15 44.40
C SER A 24 -13.55 11.64 43.25
N ASN A 25 -12.77 12.70 43.50
CA ASN A 25 -11.64 13.05 42.65
C ASN A 25 -10.41 12.30 43.18
N THR A 26 -10.14 11.13 42.62
CA THR A 26 -8.79 10.58 42.54
C THR A 26 -8.36 10.72 41.08
N PRO A 27 -7.38 11.57 40.76
CA PRO A 27 -6.87 11.67 39.39
C PRO A 27 -6.24 10.33 39.00
N ASP A 28 -6.57 9.89 37.80
CA ASP A 28 -5.97 8.73 37.15
C ASP A 28 -4.51 9.05 36.79
N LEU A 29 -3.59 8.80 37.73
CA LEU A 29 -2.16 9.15 37.65
C LEU A 29 -1.39 8.39 36.55
N LEU A 30 -2.04 7.46 35.84
CA LEU A 30 -1.42 6.66 34.77
C LEU A 30 -1.59 7.26 33.36
N ASN A 31 -2.39 8.33 33.20
CA ASN A 31 -2.70 8.95 31.91
C ASN A 31 -2.44 10.47 31.84
N ALA A 32 -1.69 11.03 32.80
CA ALA A 32 -1.25 12.42 32.68
C ALA A 32 -0.09 12.49 31.66
N PRO A 33 -0.11 13.42 30.68
CA PRO A 33 1.05 13.64 29.82
C PRO A 33 2.25 13.95 30.71
N LEU A 34 3.33 13.21 30.53
CA LEU A 34 4.56 13.48 31.25
C LEU A 34 5.07 14.86 30.81
N PRO A 35 5.51 15.72 31.74
CA PRO A 35 6.06 17.02 31.38
C PRO A 35 7.28 16.85 30.46
N ASP A 36 7.50 17.84 29.58
CA ASP A 36 8.65 17.89 28.67
C ASP A 36 9.93 17.53 29.46
N ARG A 37 10.76 16.64 28.90
CA ARG A 37 12.00 16.20 29.54
C ARG A 37 12.93 17.39 29.83
N ARG A 38 12.87 18.46 29.02
CA ARG A 38 13.54 19.75 29.22
C ARG A 38 12.99 20.50 30.44
N ALA A 39 11.69 20.41 30.71
CA ALA A 39 11.06 20.97 31.92
C ALA A 39 11.44 20.19 33.19
N MET A 40 11.62 18.87 33.09
CA MET A 40 12.11 18.05 34.21
C MET A 40 13.57 18.35 34.58
N GLU A 41 14.41 18.79 33.62
CA GLU A 41 15.76 19.29 33.89
C GLU A 41 15.74 20.52 34.79
N ALA A 42 14.76 21.41 34.63
CA ALA A 42 14.57 22.58 35.49
C ALA A 42 14.36 22.19 36.96
N ILE A 43 13.57 21.14 37.20
CA ILE A 43 13.30 20.61 38.54
C ILE A 43 14.59 20.05 39.15
N MET A 44 15.36 19.27 38.39
CA MET A 44 16.66 18.76 38.85
C MET A 44 17.62 19.90 39.17
N GLN A 45 17.73 20.90 38.28
CA GLN A 45 18.61 22.05 38.49
C GLN A 45 18.27 22.79 39.79
N ARG A 46 16.98 23.04 40.06
CA ARG A 46 16.50 23.67 41.31
C ARG A 46 16.75 22.83 42.56
N MET A 47 16.80 21.51 42.44
CA MET A 47 17.09 20.59 43.56
C MET A 47 18.57 20.52 43.90
N PHE A 48 19.46 20.75 42.92
CA PHE A 48 20.91 20.71 43.08
C PHE A 48 21.55 22.10 43.23
N SER A 49 20.81 23.19 43.00
CA SER A 49 21.25 24.56 43.29
C SER A 49 20.98 24.91 44.76
N ASP A 50 22.03 25.11 45.55
CA ASP A 50 21.93 25.65 46.91
C ASP A 50 21.45 27.10 46.86
N GLY A 51 20.13 27.32 46.89
CA GLY A 51 19.41 28.48 47.44
C GLY A 51 19.80 29.93 47.09
N ASP A 52 20.88 30.20 46.35
CA ASP A 52 21.34 31.52 45.99
C ASP A 52 20.74 31.95 44.65
N VAL A 53 20.32 33.21 44.63
CA VAL A 53 19.67 33.87 43.49
C VAL A 53 20.63 33.88 42.30
N ALA A 54 20.17 33.46 41.12
CA ALA A 54 20.94 33.44 39.87
C ALA A 54 21.67 34.78 39.62
N GLU A 55 22.96 34.85 39.99
CA GLU A 55 23.83 35.99 39.67
C GLU A 55 24.41 35.87 38.24
N ASP A 56 24.41 34.66 37.65
CA ASP A 56 24.85 34.43 36.28
C ASP A 56 23.74 34.73 35.25
N SER A 57 24.06 35.62 34.31
CA SER A 57 23.18 36.01 33.20
C SER A 57 22.76 34.82 32.33
N LEU A 58 23.59 33.78 32.23
CA LEU A 58 23.29 32.57 31.46
C LEU A 58 22.30 31.67 32.19
N GLU A 59 22.43 31.46 33.49
CA GLU A 59 21.48 30.67 34.29
C GLU A 59 20.09 31.32 34.30
N ALA A 60 20.04 32.65 34.42
CA ALA A 60 18.79 33.41 34.30
C ALA A 60 18.14 33.24 32.92
N ALA A 61 18.94 33.24 31.84
CA ALA A 61 18.45 32.98 30.48
C ALA A 61 17.92 31.54 30.33
N GLN A 62 18.63 30.55 30.90
CA GLN A 62 18.21 29.15 30.86
C GLN A 62 16.89 28.93 31.63
N GLN A 63 16.67 29.64 32.74
CA GLN A 63 15.41 29.57 33.47
C GLN A 63 14.22 30.09 32.65
N ILE A 64 14.43 31.12 31.83
CA ILE A 64 13.42 31.60 30.87
C ILE A 64 13.14 30.53 29.81
N MET A 65 14.16 29.77 29.38
CA MET A 65 13.98 28.69 28.41
C MET A 65 13.13 27.54 28.92
N TYR A 66 13.25 27.18 30.20
CA TYR A 66 12.35 26.18 30.79
C TYR A 66 10.89 26.63 30.76
N ASP A 67 10.63 27.91 31.08
CA ASP A 67 9.29 28.48 30.96
C ASP A 67 8.83 28.54 29.49
N ALA A 68 9.76 28.71 28.55
CA ALA A 68 9.48 28.67 27.12
C ALA A 68 9.05 27.25 26.69
N PHE A 69 9.72 26.19 27.12
CA PHE A 69 9.36 24.82 26.75
C PHE A 69 7.99 24.38 27.28
N GLU A 70 7.54 24.93 28.41
CA GLU A 70 6.21 24.67 28.96
C GLU A 70 5.09 25.53 28.35
N ALA A 71 5.42 26.54 27.52
CA ALA A 71 4.43 27.45 26.98
C ALA A 71 3.56 26.78 25.89
N GLU A 72 2.24 26.90 26.01
CA GLU A 72 1.26 26.26 25.11
C GLU A 72 1.21 26.84 23.68
N SER A 73 1.70 28.07 23.48
CA SER A 73 1.60 28.74 22.18
C SER A 73 2.97 29.03 21.58
N SER A 74 3.13 28.65 20.31
CA SER A 74 4.32 28.91 19.51
C SER A 74 4.78 30.39 19.55
N GLY A 75 3.82 31.34 19.48
CA GLY A 75 4.14 32.76 19.59
C GLY A 75 4.76 33.16 20.93
N ARG A 76 4.32 32.52 22.04
CA ARG A 76 4.89 32.76 23.37
C ARG A 76 6.24 32.08 23.55
N GLN A 77 6.41 30.88 23.02
CA GLN A 77 7.69 30.15 22.97
C GLN A 77 8.78 31.02 22.31
N VAL A 78 8.51 31.52 21.10
CA VAL A 78 9.43 32.40 20.36
C VAL A 78 9.72 33.71 21.11
N GLN A 79 8.71 34.30 21.77
CA GLN A 79 8.90 35.52 22.55
C GLN A 79 9.85 35.29 23.74
N LEU A 80 9.68 34.18 24.46
CA LEU A 80 10.51 33.83 25.61
C LEU A 80 11.94 33.48 25.20
N ALA A 81 12.15 32.76 24.09
CA ALA A 81 13.48 32.53 23.54
C ALA A 81 14.21 33.85 23.22
N LYS A 82 13.52 34.81 22.60
CA LYS A 82 14.11 36.14 22.34
C LYS A 82 14.47 36.87 23.63
N GLN A 83 13.64 36.78 24.67
CA GLN A 83 13.95 37.35 25.99
C GLN A 83 15.15 36.66 26.65
N ALA A 84 15.29 35.34 26.51
CA ALA A 84 16.47 34.63 26.99
C ALA A 84 17.75 35.13 26.30
N LEU A 85 17.71 35.39 24.99
CA LEU A 85 18.85 35.96 24.25
C LEU A 85 19.18 37.41 24.63
N GLU A 86 18.19 38.21 24.98
CA GLU A 86 18.41 39.56 25.56
C GLU A 86 19.12 39.49 26.92
N ARG A 87 18.92 38.39 27.68
CA ARG A 87 19.62 38.15 28.94
C ARG A 87 21.02 37.59 28.74
N SER A 88 21.17 36.58 27.88
CA SER A 88 22.48 36.04 27.52
C SER A 88 22.50 35.59 26.06
N PRO A 89 23.42 36.15 25.24
CA PRO A 89 23.60 35.70 23.86
C PRO A 89 24.19 34.29 23.77
N ASP A 90 24.64 33.71 24.89
CA ASP A 90 25.22 32.37 24.99
C ASP A 90 24.20 31.30 25.41
N CYS A 91 22.90 31.65 25.48
CA CYS A 91 21.82 30.69 25.72
C CYS A 91 21.53 29.84 24.47
N ALA A 92 22.20 28.69 24.34
CA ALA A 92 22.09 27.81 23.18
C ALA A 92 20.65 27.32 22.92
N ASP A 93 19.90 26.98 23.97
CA ASP A 93 18.52 26.49 23.86
C ASP A 93 17.56 27.50 23.26
N ALA A 94 17.82 28.81 23.44
CA ALA A 94 17.01 29.84 22.82
C ALA A 94 17.11 29.81 21.29
N TYR A 95 18.31 29.58 20.77
CA TYR A 95 18.50 29.39 19.33
C TYR A 95 17.89 28.08 18.84
N VAL A 96 17.96 27.00 19.63
CA VAL A 96 17.28 25.72 19.30
C VAL A 96 15.79 25.94 19.12
N LEU A 97 15.13 26.61 20.07
CA LEU A 97 13.69 26.87 19.99
C LEU A 97 13.33 27.78 18.81
N LEU A 98 14.19 28.75 18.47
CA LEU A 98 14.01 29.60 17.30
C LEU A 98 14.17 28.82 15.99
N ALA A 99 15.12 27.88 15.93
CA ALA A 99 15.34 27.02 14.79
C ALA A 99 14.15 26.06 14.56
N GLU A 100 13.61 25.47 15.63
CA GLU A 100 12.39 24.63 15.59
C GLU A 100 11.17 25.40 15.04
N HIS A 101 11.18 26.73 15.14
CA HIS A 101 10.12 27.64 14.67
C HIS A 101 10.45 28.38 13.37
N ALA A 102 11.59 28.06 12.74
CA ALA A 102 12.02 28.70 11.51
C ALA A 102 11.06 28.40 10.36
N ARG A 103 10.92 29.34 9.43
CA ARG A 103 10.02 29.19 8.28
C ARG A 103 10.71 28.59 7.06
N SER A 104 12.02 28.41 7.15
CA SER A 104 12.84 27.84 6.07
C SER A 104 14.00 27.07 6.67
N LEU A 105 14.49 26.09 5.92
CA LEU A 105 15.63 25.28 6.32
C LEU A 105 16.92 26.11 6.47
N ASP A 106 17.13 27.11 5.62
CA ASP A 106 18.27 28.03 5.71
C ASP A 106 18.24 28.85 7.01
N GLU A 107 17.06 29.31 7.42
CA GLU A 107 16.87 30.02 8.69
C GLU A 107 17.09 29.08 9.89
N ALA A 108 16.58 27.84 9.82
CA ALA A 108 16.81 26.83 10.85
C ALA A 108 18.30 26.53 11.02
N LEU A 109 19.01 26.29 9.91
CA LEU A 109 20.47 26.07 9.89
C LEU A 109 21.21 27.23 10.56
N HIS A 110 20.87 28.47 10.19
CA HIS A 110 21.50 29.66 10.78
C HIS A 110 21.33 29.71 12.30
N PHE A 111 20.12 29.49 12.81
CA PHE A 111 19.88 29.46 14.25
C PHE A 111 20.60 28.29 14.94
N TYR A 112 20.59 27.09 14.37
CA TYR A 112 21.32 25.96 14.95
C TYR A 112 22.83 26.20 15.00
N GLU A 113 23.44 26.79 13.96
CA GLU A 113 24.86 27.19 13.96
C GLU A 113 25.16 28.19 15.07
N GLN A 114 24.27 29.19 15.27
CA GLN A 114 24.38 30.13 16.38
C GLN A 114 24.25 29.46 17.75
N GLY A 115 23.32 28.51 17.90
CA GLY A 115 23.13 27.73 19.11
C GLY A 115 24.34 26.89 19.48
N VAL A 116 24.96 26.22 18.50
CA VAL A 116 26.20 25.47 18.70
C VAL A 116 27.35 26.40 19.12
N ALA A 117 27.50 27.55 18.44
CA ALA A 117 28.52 28.53 18.79
C ALA A 117 28.32 29.14 20.18
N ALA A 118 27.07 29.42 20.56
CA ALA A 118 26.68 29.91 21.88
C ALA A 118 27.01 28.89 22.98
N GLY A 119 26.60 27.63 22.80
CA GLY A 119 26.92 26.56 23.75
C GLY A 119 28.42 26.31 23.87
N ALA A 120 29.18 26.41 22.77
CA ALA A 120 30.62 26.27 22.80
C ALA A 120 31.31 27.37 23.63
N ARG A 121 30.88 28.63 23.48
CA ARG A 121 31.38 29.75 24.30
C ARG A 121 31.00 29.62 25.76
N ALA A 122 29.78 29.16 26.05
CA ALA A 122 29.31 28.93 27.42
C ALA A 122 30.12 27.86 28.16
N LEU A 123 30.56 26.80 27.46
CA LEU A 123 31.33 25.72 28.05
C LEU A 123 32.83 26.03 28.16
N GLY A 124 33.40 26.74 27.18
CA GLY A 124 34.84 27.00 27.09
C GLY A 124 35.68 25.75 26.85
N ASP A 125 36.95 25.92 26.45
CA ASP A 125 37.83 24.81 26.08
C ASP A 125 38.08 23.83 27.24
N ASP A 126 38.20 24.36 28.47
CA ASP A 126 38.41 23.55 29.68
C ASP A 126 37.18 22.67 29.97
N GLY A 127 35.96 23.21 29.80
CA GLY A 127 34.72 22.46 29.98
C GLY A 127 34.53 21.34 28.95
N PHE A 128 35.01 21.52 27.71
CA PHE A 128 35.00 20.44 26.73
C PHE A 128 35.93 19.29 27.13
N GLN A 129 37.16 19.60 27.57
CA GLN A 129 38.13 18.58 27.95
C GLN A 129 37.73 17.84 29.23
N GLU A 130 37.14 18.55 30.19
CA GLU A 130 36.74 17.97 31.48
C GLU A 130 35.58 16.99 31.33
N PHE A 131 34.59 17.31 30.47
CA PHE A 131 33.33 16.57 30.42
C PHE A 131 33.21 15.60 29.24
N GLU A 132 34.18 15.56 28.31
CA GLU A 132 34.14 14.67 27.13
C GLU A 132 33.88 13.21 27.54
N GLY A 133 32.98 12.53 26.82
CA GLY A 133 32.51 11.19 27.17
C GLY A 133 31.42 11.14 28.25
N HIS A 134 31.13 12.25 28.92
CA HIS A 134 30.21 12.30 30.06
C HIS A 134 29.23 13.49 30.00
N PHE A 135 29.10 14.18 28.86
CA PHE A 135 28.30 15.40 28.70
C PHE A 135 26.89 15.24 29.30
N TRP A 136 26.20 14.13 29.04
CA TRP A 136 24.83 13.94 29.55
C TRP A 136 24.69 14.05 31.08
N GLY A 137 25.71 13.65 31.83
CA GLY A 137 25.72 13.75 33.29
C GLY A 137 25.74 15.20 33.81
N PHE A 138 26.15 16.15 32.97
CA PHE A 138 26.34 17.55 33.33
C PHE A 138 25.32 18.44 32.62
N LEU A 139 24.33 18.94 33.37
CA LEU A 139 23.24 19.78 32.86
C LEU A 139 23.71 20.94 31.97
N PRO A 140 24.79 21.69 32.29
CA PRO A 140 25.23 22.83 31.47
C PRO A 140 25.65 22.46 30.04
N THR A 141 25.99 21.19 29.77
CA THR A 141 26.42 20.74 28.44
C THR A 141 25.26 20.31 27.54
N ARG A 142 24.07 20.08 28.11
CA ARG A 142 22.90 19.59 27.35
C ARG A 142 22.38 20.58 26.30
N PRO A 143 22.31 21.90 26.55
CA PRO A 143 21.96 22.87 25.53
C PRO A 143 22.86 22.81 24.29
N TYR A 144 24.17 22.65 24.47
CA TYR A 144 25.11 22.48 23.36
C TYR A 144 24.84 21.20 22.56
N MET A 145 24.61 20.07 23.24
CA MET A 145 24.29 18.82 22.56
C MET A 145 22.96 18.87 21.80
N ARG A 146 21.94 19.56 22.32
CA ARG A 146 20.67 19.78 21.62
C ARG A 146 20.85 20.62 20.36
N ALA A 147 21.57 21.74 20.47
CA ALA A 147 21.88 22.59 19.32
C ALA A 147 22.65 21.83 18.24
N ARG A 148 23.61 20.99 18.63
CA ARG A 148 24.40 20.20 17.69
C ARG A 148 23.60 19.07 17.04
N ALA A 149 22.67 18.46 17.76
CA ALA A 149 21.76 17.45 17.19
C ALA A 149 20.82 18.09 16.16
N GLY A 150 20.20 19.22 16.50
CA GLY A 150 19.36 19.97 15.56
C GLY A 150 20.13 20.47 14.33
N LEU A 151 21.38 20.92 14.52
CA LEU A 151 22.26 21.27 13.40
C LEU A 151 22.51 20.07 12.49
N ALA A 152 22.81 18.90 13.05
CA ALA A 152 23.04 17.69 12.26
C ALA A 152 21.80 17.28 11.44
N ASP A 153 20.60 17.33 12.06
CA ASP A 153 19.34 17.02 11.40
C ASP A 153 19.02 18.03 10.27
N ALA A 154 19.27 19.32 10.49
CA ALA A 154 19.09 20.36 9.47
C ALA A 154 20.13 20.27 8.33
N LEU A 155 21.38 19.89 8.64
CA LEU A 155 22.41 19.62 7.64
C LEU A 155 22.04 18.41 6.77
N TRP A 156 21.49 17.36 7.40
CA TRP A 156 20.98 16.20 6.68
C TRP A 156 19.85 16.58 5.72
N ALA A 157 18.85 17.30 6.22
CA ALA A 157 17.71 17.76 5.44
C ALA A 157 18.11 18.69 4.27
N SER A 158 19.21 19.43 4.40
CA SER A 158 19.74 20.33 3.34
C SER A 158 20.68 19.65 2.35
N GLY A 159 20.89 18.34 2.48
CA GLY A 159 21.77 17.57 1.61
C GLY A 159 23.27 17.68 1.95
N ARG A 160 23.63 18.34 3.05
CA ARG A 160 25.02 18.43 3.55
C ARG A 160 25.39 17.19 4.38
N TYR A 161 25.33 16.03 3.73
CA TYR A 161 25.37 14.72 4.40
C TYR A 161 26.66 14.46 5.20
N GLU A 162 27.83 14.80 4.66
CA GLU A 162 29.11 14.58 5.37
C GLU A 162 29.23 15.43 6.64
N ASP A 163 28.76 16.69 6.60
CA ASP A 163 28.75 17.56 7.77
C ASP A 163 27.78 17.05 8.84
N ALA A 164 26.62 16.51 8.42
CA ALA A 164 25.66 15.89 9.33
C ALA A 164 26.26 14.66 10.05
N VAL A 165 26.85 13.73 9.28
CA VAL A 165 27.52 12.53 9.83
C VAL A 165 28.62 12.92 10.81
N GLY A 166 29.45 13.91 10.47
CA GLY A 166 30.49 14.40 11.37
C GLY A 166 29.95 14.94 12.71
N ASN A 167 28.80 15.60 12.69
CA ASN A 167 28.13 16.06 13.91
C ASN A 167 27.52 14.93 14.73
N TYR A 168 26.89 13.93 14.10
CA TYR A 168 26.38 12.74 14.80
C TYR A 168 27.53 11.96 15.48
N GLN A 169 28.62 11.71 14.77
CA GLN A 169 29.81 11.04 15.33
C GLN A 169 30.41 11.85 16.49
N ALA A 170 30.47 13.18 16.37
CA ALA A 170 30.95 14.02 17.44
C ALA A 170 30.05 13.95 18.69
N LEU A 171 28.73 13.93 18.53
CA LEU A 171 27.80 13.76 19.64
C LEU A 171 27.99 12.41 20.35
N LEU A 172 28.23 11.32 19.62
CA LEU A 172 28.51 10.01 20.23
C LEU A 172 29.86 9.99 20.97
N ARG A 173 30.87 10.77 20.56
CA ARG A 173 32.10 10.95 21.34
C ARG A 173 31.85 11.71 22.65
N LEU A 174 31.03 12.76 22.60
CA LEU A 174 30.69 13.57 23.78
C LEU A 174 29.78 12.81 24.76
N ASN A 175 28.90 11.95 24.23
CA ASN A 175 27.96 11.14 24.99
C ASN A 175 27.88 9.69 24.44
N PRO A 176 28.84 8.82 24.78
CA PRO A 176 28.89 7.43 24.30
C PRO A 176 27.71 6.58 24.75
N ASN A 177 27.07 6.91 25.88
CA ASN A 177 25.84 6.24 26.35
C ASN A 177 24.60 6.62 25.53
N ASP A 178 24.74 7.62 24.65
CA ASP A 178 23.74 8.06 23.68
C ASP A 178 22.32 8.20 24.23
N ASN A 179 22.20 9.02 25.27
CA ASN A 179 20.90 9.34 25.88
C ASN A 179 19.96 10.13 24.96
N GLN A 180 20.45 10.63 23.83
CA GLN A 180 19.70 11.41 22.84
C GLN A 180 19.23 10.58 21.64
N GLY A 181 19.64 9.31 21.54
CA GLY A 181 19.30 8.43 20.41
C GLY A 181 19.96 8.87 19.09
N ILE A 182 21.15 9.45 19.14
CA ILE A 182 21.95 9.83 17.98
C ILE A 182 22.41 8.60 17.19
N ARG A 183 22.61 7.46 17.84
CA ARG A 183 23.06 6.22 17.17
C ARG A 183 22.09 5.76 16.09
N TYR A 184 20.79 5.95 16.29
CA TYR A 184 19.75 5.62 15.30
C TYR A 184 19.82 6.56 14.09
N ARG A 185 20.01 7.87 14.33
CA ARG A 185 20.21 8.86 13.25
C ARG A 185 21.46 8.57 12.44
N LEU A 186 22.56 8.25 13.11
CA LEU A 186 23.80 7.89 12.44
C LEU A 186 23.66 6.58 11.65
N ALA A 187 23.00 5.56 12.19
CA ALA A 187 22.79 4.29 11.50
C ALA A 187 21.97 4.47 10.20
N SER A 188 20.86 5.22 10.26
CA SER A 188 20.06 5.61 9.08
C SER A 188 20.91 6.39 8.06
N ALA A 189 21.70 7.37 8.51
CA ALA A 189 22.56 8.16 7.63
C ALA A 189 23.63 7.30 6.93
N LEU A 190 24.29 6.39 7.65
CA LEU A 190 25.31 5.50 7.10
C LEU A 190 24.70 4.49 6.11
N LEU A 191 23.48 4.02 6.36
CA LEU A 191 22.73 3.21 5.39
C LEU A 191 22.47 3.99 4.10
N ASP A 192 21.96 5.21 4.18
CA ASP A 192 21.64 6.00 2.99
C ASP A 192 22.89 6.37 2.17
N LEU A 193 24.01 6.61 2.86
CA LEU A 193 25.32 6.86 2.24
C LEU A 193 26.07 5.59 1.82
N GLN A 194 25.51 4.40 2.07
CA GLN A 194 26.12 3.10 1.75
C GLN A 194 27.51 2.89 2.41
N ARG A 195 27.73 3.50 3.59
CA ARG A 195 28.98 3.39 4.37
C ARG A 195 28.93 2.15 5.26
N HIS A 196 28.94 0.98 4.61
CA HIS A 196 28.69 -0.32 5.25
C HIS A 196 29.68 -0.67 6.37
N ASP A 197 30.96 -0.34 6.21
CA ASP A 197 31.99 -0.65 7.21
C ASP A 197 31.78 0.15 8.50
N GLU A 198 31.56 1.46 8.40
CA GLU A 198 31.26 2.32 9.56
C GLU A 198 29.93 1.96 10.23
N LEU A 199 28.93 1.57 9.43
CA LEU A 199 27.67 1.07 9.97
C LEU A 199 27.89 -0.21 10.77
N PHE A 200 28.70 -1.14 10.26
CA PHE A 200 29.03 -2.36 10.98
C PHE A 200 29.74 -2.06 12.30
N GLU A 201 30.72 -1.17 12.31
CA GLU A 201 31.42 -0.74 13.53
C GLU A 201 30.45 -0.14 14.55
N LEU A 202 29.52 0.72 14.11
CA LEU A 202 28.50 1.30 14.97
C LEU A 202 27.58 0.21 15.57
N LEU A 203 27.11 -0.73 14.74
CA LEU A 203 26.26 -1.84 15.19
C LEU A 203 26.96 -2.74 16.22
N GLU A 204 28.28 -2.93 16.11
CA GLU A 204 29.08 -3.67 17.07
C GLU A 204 29.34 -2.89 18.36
N GLN A 205 29.53 -1.57 18.28
CA GLN A 205 29.69 -0.71 19.44
C GLN A 205 28.49 -0.78 20.38
N TYR A 206 27.26 -0.83 19.82
CA TYR A 206 26.01 -0.93 20.58
C TYR A 206 25.33 -2.29 20.38
N LYS A 207 26.09 -3.38 20.37
CA LYS A 207 25.56 -4.71 20.02
C LYS A 207 24.44 -5.27 20.91
N GLU A 208 24.29 -4.72 22.11
CA GLU A 208 23.27 -5.08 23.11
C GLU A 208 21.96 -4.28 22.91
N ASP A 209 21.87 -3.43 21.90
CA ASP A 209 20.63 -2.73 21.53
C ASP A 209 19.71 -3.69 20.77
N ASP A 210 18.56 -3.99 21.39
CA ASP A 210 17.57 -4.94 20.89
C ASP A 210 16.36 -4.25 20.22
N MET A 211 16.43 -2.94 19.98
CA MET A 211 15.36 -2.19 19.30
C MET A 211 15.25 -2.59 17.82
N ALA A 212 14.08 -2.34 17.23
CA ALA A 212 13.80 -2.60 15.82
C ALA A 212 14.83 -1.95 14.89
N ASP A 213 15.27 -0.73 15.20
CA ASP A 213 16.33 -0.01 14.50
C ASP A 213 17.59 -0.84 14.35
N TRP A 214 18.03 -1.54 15.39
CA TRP A 214 19.25 -2.33 15.35
C TRP A 214 19.06 -3.65 14.62
N SER A 215 17.98 -4.38 14.96
CA SER A 215 17.73 -5.72 14.43
C SER A 215 17.45 -5.70 12.92
N TYR A 216 16.61 -4.77 12.45
CA TYR A 216 16.31 -4.64 11.03
C TYR A 216 17.43 -3.99 10.24
N THR A 217 18.21 -3.06 10.81
CA THR A 217 19.40 -2.51 10.14
C THR A 217 20.46 -3.58 9.92
N ARG A 218 20.69 -4.47 10.88
CA ARG A 218 21.58 -5.63 10.71
C ARG A 218 21.10 -6.55 9.58
N ALA A 219 19.80 -6.81 9.50
CA ALA A 219 19.22 -7.61 8.42
C ALA A 219 19.40 -6.94 7.05
N LEU A 220 19.15 -5.64 6.94
CA LEU A 220 19.33 -4.89 5.70
C LEU A 220 20.80 -4.81 5.27
N LEU A 221 21.72 -4.59 6.20
CA LEU A 221 23.16 -4.58 5.93
C LEU A 221 23.64 -5.94 5.39
N ALA A 222 23.21 -7.03 6.03
CA ALA A 222 23.52 -8.39 5.56
C ALA A 222 22.95 -8.65 4.15
N PHE A 223 21.72 -8.21 3.88
CA PHE A 223 21.13 -8.31 2.55
C PHE A 223 21.92 -7.52 1.50
N ARG A 224 22.37 -6.30 1.82
CA ARG A 224 23.17 -5.49 0.88
C ARG A 224 24.53 -6.11 0.58
N GLN A 225 25.13 -6.82 1.53
CA GLN A 225 26.45 -7.44 1.36
C GLN A 225 26.38 -8.82 0.69
N GLU A 226 25.37 -9.62 1.03
CA GLU A 226 25.29 -11.04 0.65
C GLU A 226 24.09 -11.41 -0.24
N GLY A 227 23.17 -10.47 -0.49
CA GLY A 227 21.89 -10.72 -1.14
C GLY A 227 20.93 -11.55 -0.27
N GLU A 228 20.09 -12.36 -0.92
CA GLU A 228 19.13 -13.27 -0.27
C GLU A 228 19.83 -14.50 0.36
N SER A 229 20.82 -14.27 1.21
CA SER A 229 21.60 -15.33 1.85
C SER A 229 20.85 -15.98 3.03
N THR A 230 21.25 -17.19 3.41
CA THR A 230 20.73 -17.84 4.63
C THR A 230 20.97 -16.99 5.88
N SER A 231 22.09 -16.25 5.92
CA SER A 231 22.44 -15.37 7.04
C SER A 231 21.50 -14.16 7.11
N ALA A 232 21.29 -13.47 5.98
CA ALA A 232 20.37 -12.35 5.88
C ALA A 232 18.94 -12.76 6.23
N CYS A 233 18.45 -13.89 5.68
CA CYS A 233 17.13 -14.43 5.99
C CYS A 233 16.97 -14.81 7.47
N ARG A 234 18.03 -15.29 8.13
CA ARG A 234 18.00 -15.59 9.56
C ARG A 234 17.88 -14.30 10.38
N LEU A 235 18.71 -13.29 10.09
CA LEU A 235 18.67 -11.98 10.76
C LEU A 235 17.32 -11.29 10.58
N LEU A 236 16.73 -11.34 9.38
CA LEU A 236 15.41 -10.77 9.13
C LEU A 236 14.31 -11.45 9.97
N ARG A 237 14.35 -12.78 10.10
CA ARG A 237 13.39 -13.51 10.95
C ARG A 237 13.61 -13.25 12.44
N GLU A 238 14.83 -12.96 12.86
CA GLU A 238 15.14 -12.53 14.23
C GLU A 238 14.60 -11.11 14.48
N ALA A 239 14.80 -10.19 13.54
CA ALA A 239 14.25 -8.83 13.59
C ALA A 239 12.70 -8.86 13.65
N TYR A 240 12.06 -9.72 12.85
CA TYR A 240 10.61 -9.92 12.89
C TYR A 240 10.09 -10.37 14.25
N LYS A 241 10.85 -11.19 14.99
CA LYS A 241 10.47 -11.59 16.35
C LYS A 241 10.58 -10.44 17.36
N SER A 242 11.52 -9.51 17.15
CA SER A 242 11.66 -8.33 18.01
C SER A 242 10.49 -7.35 17.81
N ASN A 243 10.14 -7.08 16.56
CA ASN A 243 8.98 -6.26 16.22
C ASN A 243 8.33 -6.76 14.91
N SER A 244 7.13 -7.31 15.04
CA SER A 244 6.37 -7.88 13.92
C SER A 244 5.57 -6.87 13.10
N HIS A 245 5.52 -5.60 13.55
CA HIS A 245 4.74 -4.55 12.89
C HIS A 245 5.55 -3.82 11.81
N VAL A 246 6.89 -3.80 11.91
CA VAL A 246 7.78 -3.13 10.94
C VAL A 246 7.52 -3.53 9.49
N PRO A 247 7.34 -4.83 9.14
CA PRO A 247 7.14 -5.22 7.75
C PRO A 247 5.87 -4.62 7.13
N ASP A 248 4.81 -4.42 7.91
CA ASP A 248 3.55 -3.84 7.42
C ASP A 248 3.77 -2.41 6.90
N TYR A 249 4.58 -1.62 7.60
CA TYR A 249 4.87 -0.24 7.20
C TYR A 249 5.93 -0.17 6.10
N LEU A 250 6.95 -1.04 6.12
CA LEU A 250 7.96 -1.07 5.06
C LEU A 250 7.40 -1.50 3.70
N THR A 251 6.45 -2.44 3.70
CA THR A 251 5.79 -2.94 2.49
C THR A 251 4.63 -2.05 2.03
N GLY A 252 4.19 -1.09 2.86
CA GLY A 252 3.01 -0.28 2.59
C GLY A 252 1.68 -1.01 2.81
N ALA A 253 1.69 -2.19 3.45
CA ALA A 253 0.49 -2.91 3.86
C ALA A 253 -0.35 -2.07 4.85
N LYS A 254 0.30 -1.22 5.65
CA LYS A 254 -0.33 -0.18 6.46
C LYS A 254 0.13 1.21 6.02
N PRO A 255 -0.77 2.20 5.96
CA PRO A 255 -0.38 3.58 5.69
C PRO A 255 0.40 4.17 6.86
N MET A 256 1.40 5.01 6.56
CA MET A 256 2.09 5.79 7.58
C MET A 256 1.11 6.78 8.23
N PRO A 257 1.12 6.92 9.57
CA PRO A 257 0.30 7.92 10.25
C PRO A 257 0.77 9.34 9.90
N GLN A 258 -0.16 10.30 9.94
CA GLN A 258 0.14 11.71 9.66
C GLN A 258 1.05 12.33 10.73
N GLU A 259 0.88 11.91 11.98
CA GLU A 259 1.69 12.35 13.11
C GLU A 259 2.55 11.17 13.60
N LEU A 260 3.83 11.44 13.82
CA LEU A 260 4.75 10.44 14.37
C LEU A 260 4.49 10.27 15.87
N PRO A 261 4.66 9.04 16.41
CA PRO A 261 4.50 8.79 17.84
C PRO A 261 5.43 9.66 18.69
N GLU A 262 4.89 10.28 19.73
CA GLU A 262 5.68 11.05 20.71
C GLU A 262 6.57 10.16 21.59
N HIS A 263 6.19 8.89 21.73
CA HIS A 263 6.87 7.90 22.55
C HIS A 263 7.09 6.62 21.75
N ILE A 264 8.22 5.97 22.03
CA ILE A 264 8.62 4.72 21.39
C ILE A 264 8.68 3.64 22.45
N SER A 265 7.89 2.59 22.26
CA SER A 265 7.81 1.43 23.13
C SER A 265 8.43 0.21 22.44
N PRO A 266 9.45 -0.44 23.04
CA PRO A 266 10.11 -1.59 22.41
C PRO A 266 9.13 -2.72 22.06
N GLY A 267 9.22 -3.24 20.84
CA GLY A 267 8.40 -4.32 20.28
C GLY A 267 6.96 -3.94 19.95
N ARG A 268 6.60 -2.65 19.97
CA ARG A 268 5.24 -2.16 19.75
C ARG A 268 5.12 -1.41 18.41
N GLU A 269 3.89 -1.07 18.05
CA GLU A 269 3.58 -0.47 16.74
C GLU A 269 4.16 0.95 16.59
N ASP A 270 4.24 1.73 17.67
CA ASP A 270 4.89 3.05 17.72
C ASP A 270 6.39 2.98 17.35
N GLU A 271 7.12 1.98 17.84
CA GLU A 271 8.50 1.71 17.41
C GLU A 271 8.58 1.38 15.92
N ALA A 272 7.65 0.56 15.41
CA ALA A 272 7.63 0.20 14.00
C ALA A 272 7.40 1.42 13.09
N VAL A 273 6.50 2.32 13.48
CA VAL A 273 6.26 3.59 12.78
C VAL A 273 7.51 4.47 12.82
N GLY A 274 8.15 4.62 14.00
CA GLY A 274 9.38 5.39 14.14
C GLY A 274 10.50 4.87 13.24
N TYR A 275 10.73 3.56 13.25
CA TYR A 275 11.70 2.91 12.38
C TYR A 275 11.36 3.08 10.90
N ALA A 276 10.13 2.81 10.48
CA ALA A 276 9.73 2.94 9.08
C ALA A 276 9.87 4.38 8.59
N ALA A 277 9.48 5.39 9.38
CA ALA A 277 9.61 6.80 9.02
C ALA A 277 11.06 7.20 8.71
N GLN A 278 12.03 6.60 9.41
CA GLN A 278 13.44 6.96 9.29
C GLN A 278 14.25 6.06 8.34
N TYR A 279 13.89 4.79 8.18
CA TYR A 279 14.70 3.81 7.46
C TYR A 279 14.08 3.35 6.14
N LEU A 280 12.81 3.66 5.86
CA LEU A 280 12.17 3.30 4.60
C LEU A 280 12.95 3.76 3.35
N PRO A 281 13.55 4.98 3.30
CA PRO A 281 14.43 5.36 2.19
C PRO A 281 15.56 4.36 1.96
N ALA A 282 16.24 3.89 3.02
CA ALA A 282 17.34 2.94 2.92
C ALA A 282 16.88 1.59 2.35
N TRP A 283 15.70 1.10 2.75
CA TRP A 283 15.12 -0.13 2.21
C TRP A 283 14.78 0.00 0.74
N LYS A 284 14.07 1.07 0.37
CA LYS A 284 13.63 1.31 -1.02
C LYS A 284 14.78 1.61 -1.97
N ASN A 285 15.86 2.19 -1.48
CA ASN A 285 17.11 2.37 -2.21
C ASN A 285 17.99 1.11 -2.24
N SER A 286 17.53 -0.01 -1.68
CA SER A 286 18.20 -1.32 -1.76
C SER A 286 17.40 -2.21 -2.71
N PRO A 287 17.79 -2.32 -4.00
CA PRO A 287 16.97 -3.02 -4.99
C PRO A 287 16.58 -4.44 -4.56
N GLY A 288 15.27 -4.69 -4.50
CA GLY A 288 14.70 -5.99 -4.14
C GLY A 288 14.61 -6.27 -2.64
N ALA A 289 15.01 -5.35 -1.75
CA ALA A 289 14.97 -5.56 -0.32
C ALA A 289 13.54 -5.64 0.26
N ILE A 290 12.60 -4.81 -0.24
CA ILE A 290 11.19 -4.89 0.19
C ILE A 290 10.56 -6.15 -0.37
N THR A 291 10.81 -6.50 -1.63
CA THR A 291 10.34 -7.76 -2.22
C THR A 291 10.88 -8.96 -1.44
N TRP A 292 12.17 -8.97 -1.12
CA TRP A 292 12.81 -10.01 -0.31
C TRP A 292 12.18 -10.11 1.08
N LEU A 293 11.97 -8.97 1.75
CA LEU A 293 11.35 -8.92 3.07
C LEU A 293 9.93 -9.48 3.05
N ARG A 294 9.13 -9.03 2.08
CA ARG A 294 7.74 -9.48 1.87
C ARG A 294 7.67 -10.98 1.61
N LYS A 295 8.53 -11.51 0.72
CA LYS A 295 8.61 -12.95 0.40
C LYS A 295 9.06 -13.79 1.60
N THR A 296 10.08 -13.34 2.30
CA THR A 296 10.69 -14.09 3.42
C THR A 296 9.78 -14.17 4.64
N LEU A 297 8.98 -13.12 4.87
CA LEU A 297 8.09 -13.01 6.02
C LEU A 297 6.61 -13.28 5.68
N HIS A 298 6.27 -13.51 4.41
CA HIS A 298 4.90 -13.71 3.91
C HIS A 298 3.95 -12.58 4.32
N VAL A 299 4.41 -11.34 4.17
CA VAL A 299 3.61 -10.14 4.48
C VAL A 299 2.50 -10.00 3.46
N LYS A 300 1.25 -9.88 3.94
CA LYS A 300 0.08 -9.66 3.09
C LYS A 300 0.10 -8.24 2.51
N LEU A 301 -0.34 -8.11 1.27
CA LEU A 301 -0.47 -6.81 0.63
C LEU A 301 -1.67 -6.04 1.19
N ALA A 302 -1.61 -4.70 1.15
CA ALA A 302 -2.76 -3.88 1.48
C ALA A 302 -3.91 -4.20 0.52
N GLU A 303 -5.08 -4.51 1.05
CA GLU A 303 -6.30 -4.48 0.26
C GLU A 303 -6.53 -3.05 -0.23
N PRO A 304 -6.91 -2.84 -1.51
CA PRO A 304 -7.23 -1.51 -1.99
C PRO A 304 -8.30 -0.90 -1.08
N PRO A 305 -8.16 0.38 -0.68
CA PRO A 305 -9.06 1.00 0.27
C PRO A 305 -10.49 0.85 -0.24
N GLN A 306 -11.30 0.03 0.45
CA GLN A 306 -12.72 -0.06 0.18
C GLN A 306 -13.27 1.36 0.30
N ARG A 307 -13.60 1.98 -0.84
CA ARG A 307 -14.19 3.32 -0.86
C ARG A 307 -15.34 3.30 0.13
N ALA A 308 -15.28 4.22 1.11
CA ALA A 308 -16.31 4.31 2.14
C ALA A 308 -17.68 4.27 1.45
N ALA A 309 -18.48 3.27 1.81
CA ALA A 309 -19.73 2.99 1.12
C ALA A 309 -20.56 4.29 1.05
N PRO A 310 -21.04 4.69 -0.14
CA PRO A 310 -21.75 5.96 -0.30
C PRO A 310 -22.91 6.04 0.68
N SER A 311 -23.11 7.21 1.31
CA SER A 311 -24.21 7.41 2.25
C SER A 311 -25.54 6.98 1.63
N TRP A 312 -26.44 6.42 2.45
CA TRP A 312 -27.75 5.94 1.98
C TRP A 312 -28.52 7.00 1.19
N SER A 313 -28.39 8.28 1.56
CA SER A 313 -29.02 9.40 0.85
C SER A 313 -28.60 9.50 -0.61
N ARG A 314 -27.30 9.33 -0.93
CA ARG A 314 -26.79 9.35 -2.31
C ARG A 314 -27.25 8.12 -3.09
N VAL A 315 -27.16 6.94 -2.47
CA VAL A 315 -27.59 5.67 -3.09
C VAL A 315 -29.08 5.70 -3.40
N LYS A 316 -29.91 6.17 -2.47
CA LYS A 316 -31.35 6.30 -2.65
C LYS A 316 -31.71 7.19 -3.84
N GLN A 317 -31.00 8.31 -4.02
CA GLN A 317 -31.27 9.22 -5.14
C GLN A 317 -31.07 8.49 -6.47
N VAL A 318 -29.92 7.84 -6.66
CA VAL A 318 -29.60 7.07 -7.88
C VAL A 318 -30.62 5.96 -8.13
N LEU A 319 -30.96 5.18 -7.09
CA LEU A 319 -31.90 4.06 -7.23
C LEU A 319 -33.35 4.52 -7.45
N SER A 320 -33.74 5.69 -6.95
CA SER A 320 -35.10 6.21 -7.15
C SER A 320 -35.35 6.62 -8.61
N ASP A 321 -34.29 7.01 -9.31
CA ASP A 321 -34.32 7.41 -10.73
C ASP A 321 -34.37 6.20 -11.67
N LEU A 322 -34.07 4.99 -11.17
CA LEU A 322 -34.18 3.76 -11.97
C LEU A 322 -35.64 3.41 -12.29
N PRO A 323 -35.91 2.89 -13.51
CA PRO A 323 -37.22 2.39 -13.88
C PRO A 323 -37.64 1.26 -12.94
N GLN A 324 -38.91 1.27 -12.54
CA GLN A 324 -39.48 0.23 -11.70
C GLN A 324 -40.13 -0.83 -12.60
N SER A 325 -39.66 -2.06 -12.53
CA SER A 325 -40.27 -3.22 -13.17
C SER A 325 -41.23 -3.92 -12.21
N ASP A 326 -42.27 -4.56 -12.73
CA ASP A 326 -43.23 -5.33 -11.91
C ASP A 326 -42.70 -6.75 -11.61
N ASP A 327 -41.42 -6.79 -11.24
CA ASP A 327 -40.67 -8.02 -11.05
C ASP A 327 -40.58 -8.40 -9.57
N VAL A 328 -40.52 -9.71 -9.33
CA VAL A 328 -40.22 -10.30 -8.03
C VAL A 328 -38.81 -10.86 -8.08
N TRP A 329 -37.93 -10.35 -7.24
CA TRP A 329 -36.56 -10.83 -7.15
C TRP A 329 -36.37 -11.74 -5.93
N GLU A 330 -35.79 -12.90 -6.13
CA GLU A 330 -35.42 -13.86 -5.08
C GLU A 330 -33.95 -13.64 -4.72
N VAL A 331 -33.65 -13.57 -3.41
CA VAL A 331 -32.28 -13.39 -2.91
C VAL A 331 -31.99 -14.42 -1.82
N GLU A 332 -30.96 -15.23 -2.03
CA GLU A 332 -30.52 -16.22 -1.05
C GLU A 332 -29.01 -16.20 -0.85
N LEU A 333 -28.61 -16.60 0.36
CA LEU A 333 -27.23 -16.89 0.71
C LEU A 333 -27.22 -18.28 1.35
N ALA A 334 -26.57 -19.25 0.73
CA ALA A 334 -26.48 -20.62 1.21
C ALA A 334 -25.01 -21.04 1.40
N SER A 335 -24.79 -22.06 2.22
CA SER A 335 -23.49 -22.75 2.27
C SER A 335 -23.65 -24.04 1.49
N LEU A 336 -22.71 -24.33 0.60
CA LEU A 336 -22.76 -25.47 -0.30
C LEU A 336 -22.05 -26.72 0.25
N GLY A 337 -21.27 -26.59 1.32
CA GLY A 337 -20.53 -27.71 1.90
C GLY A 337 -19.24 -27.29 2.58
N ASP A 338 -18.50 -28.28 3.07
CA ASP A 338 -17.12 -28.13 3.54
C ASP A 338 -16.18 -28.43 2.36
N SER A 339 -15.35 -27.46 1.98
CA SER A 339 -14.27 -27.59 0.99
C SER A 339 -12.90 -27.77 1.68
N HIS A 340 -11.86 -28.07 0.90
CA HIS A 340 -10.48 -28.26 1.42
C HIS A 340 -9.93 -27.06 2.20
N ASP A 341 -10.34 -25.83 1.86
CA ASP A 341 -9.89 -24.58 2.50
C ASP A 341 -10.94 -23.92 3.42
N GLY A 342 -12.11 -24.54 3.64
CA GLY A 342 -13.17 -24.00 4.49
C GLY A 342 -14.57 -24.21 3.94
N LYS A 343 -15.57 -23.52 4.50
CA LYS A 343 -16.96 -23.64 4.03
C LYS A 343 -17.20 -22.75 2.82
N LEU A 344 -17.60 -23.35 1.69
CA LEU A 344 -18.01 -22.60 0.51
C LEU A 344 -19.40 -22.00 0.72
N TRP A 345 -19.53 -20.72 0.40
CA TRP A 345 -20.77 -19.94 0.43
C TRP A 345 -21.15 -19.52 -0.98
N MET A 346 -22.44 -19.46 -1.24
CA MET A 346 -22.99 -19.01 -2.51
C MET A 346 -24.10 -18.01 -2.27
N MET A 347 -24.07 -16.92 -3.03
CA MET A 347 -25.12 -15.92 -3.07
C MET A 347 -25.74 -15.90 -4.47
N ALA A 348 -27.07 -15.89 -4.52
CA ALA A 348 -27.79 -15.82 -5.77
C ALA A 348 -28.88 -14.75 -5.70
N ILE A 349 -29.03 -13.99 -6.78
CA ILE A 349 -30.12 -13.06 -7.01
C ILE A 349 -30.75 -13.43 -8.35
N ALA A 350 -32.04 -13.72 -8.35
CA ALA A 350 -32.75 -14.11 -9.56
C ALA A 350 -34.07 -13.35 -9.69
N ASN A 351 -34.48 -13.07 -10.92
CA ASN A 351 -35.78 -12.53 -11.23
C ASN A 351 -36.77 -13.70 -11.40
N ALA A 352 -37.62 -13.93 -10.40
CA ALA A 352 -38.62 -15.00 -10.43
C ALA A 352 -39.73 -14.76 -11.47
N THR A 353 -39.95 -13.51 -11.89
CA THR A 353 -40.93 -13.20 -12.94
C THR A 353 -40.43 -13.60 -14.32
N SER A 354 -39.17 -13.33 -14.65
CA SER A 354 -38.58 -13.64 -15.96
C SER A 354 -37.88 -15.01 -16.01
N GLY A 355 -37.53 -15.60 -14.86
CA GLY A 355 -36.72 -16.81 -14.78
C GLY A 355 -35.21 -16.56 -14.93
N GLU A 356 -34.79 -15.30 -14.92
CA GLU A 356 -33.41 -14.88 -15.18
C GLU A 356 -32.56 -14.87 -13.90
N VAL A 357 -31.31 -15.31 -13.98
CA VAL A 357 -30.35 -15.19 -12.88
C VAL A 357 -29.61 -13.86 -13.06
N LEU A 358 -29.77 -12.96 -12.10
CA LEU A 358 -29.20 -11.61 -12.15
C LEU A 358 -27.81 -11.55 -11.51
N LEU A 359 -27.52 -12.44 -10.57
CA LEU A 359 -26.23 -12.59 -9.92
C LEU A 359 -26.08 -14.01 -9.39
N LEU A 360 -24.91 -14.59 -9.60
CA LEU A 360 -24.48 -15.82 -8.93
C LEU A 360 -23.02 -15.65 -8.52
N ASP A 361 -22.76 -15.68 -7.22
CA ASP A 361 -21.44 -15.40 -6.64
C ASP A 361 -21.05 -16.49 -5.63
N MET A 362 -19.77 -16.88 -5.62
CA MET A 362 -19.23 -17.95 -4.78
C MET A 362 -18.06 -17.42 -3.94
N MET A 363 -18.06 -17.77 -2.65
CA MET A 363 -17.16 -17.18 -1.66
C MET A 363 -16.62 -18.27 -0.73
N ASP A 364 -15.33 -18.20 -0.42
CA ASP A 364 -14.61 -19.08 0.52
C ASP A 364 -14.95 -18.78 2.00
N GLN A 365 -15.50 -17.59 2.26
CA GLN A 365 -15.96 -17.14 3.56
C GLN A 365 -17.40 -16.66 3.50
N ARG A 366 -18.08 -16.72 4.66
CA ARG A 366 -19.46 -16.22 4.75
C ARG A 366 -19.46 -14.69 4.59
N PRO A 367 -20.12 -14.12 3.58
CA PRO A 367 -20.24 -12.68 3.47
C PRO A 367 -21.04 -12.12 4.65
N LYS A 368 -20.67 -10.90 5.06
CA LYS A 368 -21.42 -10.14 6.06
C LYS A 368 -22.76 -9.71 5.46
N ASP A 369 -23.79 -9.58 6.30
CA ASP A 369 -25.12 -9.12 5.86
C ASP A 369 -25.09 -7.76 5.13
N ALA A 370 -24.07 -6.93 5.40
CA ALA A 370 -23.84 -5.66 4.72
C ALA A 370 -23.32 -5.82 3.28
N GLU A 371 -22.52 -6.84 2.99
CA GLU A 371 -21.99 -7.13 1.65
C GLU A 371 -23.10 -7.66 0.74
N VAL A 372 -23.94 -8.58 1.26
CA VAL A 372 -25.14 -9.07 0.57
C VAL A 372 -26.07 -7.92 0.17
N TRP A 373 -26.23 -6.94 1.07
CA TRP A 373 -27.01 -5.73 0.79
C TRP A 373 -26.38 -4.88 -0.32
N GLN A 374 -25.06 -4.70 -0.34
CA GLN A 374 -24.40 -3.93 -1.41
C GLN A 374 -24.58 -4.59 -2.78
N GLN A 375 -24.49 -5.91 -2.84
CA GLN A 375 -24.65 -6.67 -4.07
C GLN A 375 -26.06 -6.53 -4.65
N LEU A 376 -27.11 -6.60 -3.81
CA LEU A 376 -28.48 -6.32 -4.25
C LEU A 376 -28.63 -4.93 -4.89
N LEU A 377 -27.99 -3.91 -4.30
CA LEU A 377 -28.04 -2.55 -4.86
C LEU A 377 -27.19 -2.40 -6.12
N GLN A 378 -26.09 -3.14 -6.24
CA GLN A 378 -25.24 -3.17 -7.43
C GLN A 378 -26.00 -3.76 -8.61
N VAL A 379 -26.67 -4.89 -8.42
CA VAL A 379 -27.49 -5.54 -9.47
C VAL A 379 -28.59 -4.60 -9.99
N MET A 380 -29.23 -3.79 -9.13
CA MET A 380 -30.19 -2.79 -9.62
C MET A 380 -29.54 -1.73 -10.52
N ARG A 381 -28.32 -1.31 -10.21
CA ARG A 381 -27.63 -0.20 -10.91
C ARG A 381 -26.90 -0.64 -12.16
N GLN A 382 -26.35 -1.85 -12.14
CA GLN A 382 -25.45 -2.42 -13.13
C GLN A 382 -25.69 -3.94 -13.16
N PRO A 383 -26.84 -4.40 -13.68
CA PRO A 383 -27.08 -5.82 -13.84
C PRO A 383 -26.12 -6.40 -14.89
N GLU A 384 -25.73 -7.67 -14.73
CA GLU A 384 -24.89 -8.36 -15.73
C GLU A 384 -25.64 -8.51 -17.07
N THR A 385 -26.96 -8.66 -16.99
CA THR A 385 -27.86 -8.82 -18.14
C THR A 385 -29.07 -7.89 -18.00
N GLY A 386 -29.46 -7.24 -19.11
CA GLY A 386 -30.60 -6.31 -19.15
C GLY A 386 -30.27 -4.86 -18.76
N GLU A 387 -31.31 -4.03 -18.68
CA GLU A 387 -31.16 -2.61 -18.30
C GLU A 387 -31.29 -2.42 -16.77
N PRO A 388 -30.56 -1.44 -16.18
CA PRO A 388 -30.69 -1.08 -14.76
C PRO A 388 -32.15 -0.82 -14.37
N SER A 389 -32.66 -1.57 -13.41
CA SER A 389 -34.05 -1.48 -12.96
C SER A 389 -34.20 -1.86 -11.49
N ARG A 390 -35.34 -1.50 -10.90
CA ARG A 390 -35.71 -1.90 -9.53
C ARG A 390 -37.00 -2.72 -9.53
N PRO A 391 -37.06 -3.84 -8.79
CA PRO A 391 -38.26 -4.68 -8.69
C PRO A 391 -39.36 -4.02 -7.86
N THR A 392 -40.58 -4.55 -7.94
CA THR A 392 -41.65 -4.23 -6.98
C THR A 392 -41.51 -5.02 -5.69
N GLN A 393 -40.91 -6.22 -5.76
CA GLN A 393 -40.76 -7.10 -4.61
C GLN A 393 -39.40 -7.80 -4.54
N VAL A 394 -38.88 -7.98 -3.33
CA VAL A 394 -37.72 -8.82 -3.01
C VAL A 394 -38.12 -9.89 -2.00
N GLN A 395 -37.91 -11.16 -2.34
CA GLN A 395 -38.19 -12.31 -1.49
C GLN A 395 -36.88 -12.90 -0.94
N VAL A 396 -36.88 -13.22 0.35
CA VAL A 396 -35.73 -13.80 1.07
C VAL A 396 -36.21 -14.92 1.98
N THR A 397 -35.38 -15.91 2.31
CA THR A 397 -35.73 -16.88 3.38
C THR A 397 -35.32 -16.38 4.78
N ARG A 398 -34.31 -15.51 4.85
CA ARG A 398 -33.71 -15.06 6.11
C ARG A 398 -34.46 -13.85 6.68
N LYS A 399 -35.08 -14.04 7.85
CA LYS A 399 -35.77 -12.96 8.59
C LYS A 399 -34.88 -11.75 8.92
N THR A 400 -33.57 -11.95 9.07
CA THR A 400 -32.61 -10.86 9.35
C THR A 400 -32.49 -9.90 8.17
N PHE A 401 -32.46 -10.40 6.94
CA PHE A 401 -32.39 -9.59 5.72
C PHE A 401 -33.63 -8.70 5.61
N CYS A 402 -34.82 -9.30 5.63
CA CYS A 402 -36.08 -8.53 5.56
C CYS A 402 -36.16 -7.45 6.66
N ARG A 403 -35.79 -7.77 7.90
CA ARG A 403 -35.83 -6.80 9.02
C ARG A 403 -34.87 -5.62 8.80
N LEU A 404 -33.68 -5.86 8.25
CA LEU A 404 -32.66 -4.83 8.02
C LEU A 404 -32.94 -4.01 6.75
N TRP A 405 -33.51 -4.65 5.72
CA TRP A 405 -33.65 -4.06 4.39
C TRP A 405 -34.99 -3.33 4.21
N GLN A 406 -36.09 -3.83 4.81
CA GLN A 406 -37.43 -3.24 4.65
C GLN A 406 -37.49 -1.72 4.87
N PRO A 407 -36.85 -1.13 5.91
CA PRO A 407 -36.91 0.33 6.11
C PRO A 407 -36.27 1.14 4.98
N LYS A 408 -35.33 0.54 4.24
CA LYS A 408 -34.63 1.16 3.11
C LYS A 408 -35.36 0.87 1.80
N LEU A 409 -35.74 -0.38 1.56
CA LEU A 409 -36.47 -0.82 0.36
C LEU A 409 -37.85 -0.16 0.25
N ALA A 410 -38.58 0.03 1.36
CA ALA A 410 -39.85 0.74 1.35
C ALA A 410 -39.71 2.21 0.88
N GLN A 411 -38.57 2.85 1.13
CA GLN A 411 -38.30 4.21 0.61
C GLN A 411 -38.12 4.24 -0.91
N LEU A 412 -37.81 3.09 -1.52
CA LEU A 412 -37.70 2.86 -2.95
C LEU A 412 -38.96 2.20 -3.52
N LYS A 413 -40.05 2.10 -2.74
CA LYS A 413 -41.29 1.40 -3.11
C LYS A 413 -41.07 -0.06 -3.52
N ILE A 414 -40.15 -0.74 -2.83
CA ILE A 414 -39.87 -2.16 -2.99
C ILE A 414 -40.28 -2.85 -1.69
N ASP A 415 -41.12 -3.87 -1.77
CA ASP A 415 -41.52 -4.66 -0.61
C ASP A 415 -40.57 -5.84 -0.41
N CYS A 416 -40.11 -6.06 0.82
CA CYS A 416 -39.31 -7.23 1.18
C CYS A 416 -40.17 -8.24 1.94
N GLU A 417 -40.27 -9.46 1.44
CA GLU A 417 -41.05 -10.54 2.04
C GLU A 417 -40.16 -11.71 2.46
N VAL A 418 -40.50 -12.32 3.60
CA VAL A 418 -39.86 -13.57 4.03
C VAL A 418 -40.70 -14.75 3.57
N VAL A 419 -40.17 -15.56 2.67
CA VAL A 419 -40.83 -16.75 2.12
C VAL A 419 -40.16 -18.04 2.61
N ALA A 420 -40.86 -19.17 2.50
CA ALA A 420 -40.40 -20.46 3.02
C ALA A 420 -39.40 -21.17 2.09
N ALA A 421 -39.45 -20.89 0.79
CA ALA A 421 -38.60 -21.44 -0.25
C ALA A 421 -38.50 -20.42 -1.40
N LEU A 422 -37.43 -20.49 -2.18
CA LEU A 422 -37.13 -19.60 -3.31
C LEU A 422 -36.90 -20.49 -4.54
N PRO A 423 -37.95 -20.94 -5.26
CA PRO A 423 -37.84 -22.06 -6.19
C PRO A 423 -36.81 -21.90 -7.30
N LEU A 424 -36.63 -20.68 -7.82
CA LEU A 424 -35.67 -20.41 -8.89
C LEU A 424 -34.25 -20.40 -8.33
N VAL A 425 -34.03 -19.69 -7.23
CA VAL A 425 -32.73 -19.66 -6.56
C VAL A 425 -32.34 -21.03 -6.00
N ASP A 426 -33.26 -21.77 -5.40
CA ASP A 426 -33.05 -23.14 -4.89
C ASP A 426 -32.64 -24.09 -6.03
N SER A 427 -33.21 -23.94 -7.23
CA SER A 427 -32.85 -24.73 -8.40
C SER A 427 -31.44 -24.41 -8.91
N VAL A 428 -31.09 -23.13 -8.99
CA VAL A 428 -29.75 -22.66 -9.38
C VAL A 428 -28.69 -23.10 -8.36
N MET A 429 -28.99 -22.97 -7.06
CA MET A 429 -28.13 -23.42 -5.97
C MET A 429 -27.91 -24.93 -5.99
N THR A 430 -28.93 -25.71 -6.37
CA THR A 430 -28.82 -27.17 -6.48
C THR A 430 -27.92 -27.57 -7.67
N LEU A 431 -28.11 -26.92 -8.84
CA LEU A 431 -27.27 -27.13 -10.02
C LEU A 431 -25.81 -26.73 -9.76
N ALA A 432 -25.60 -25.57 -9.13
CA ALA A 432 -24.28 -25.09 -8.81
C ALA A 432 -23.61 -25.92 -7.69
N GLY A 433 -24.38 -26.37 -6.70
CA GLY A 433 -23.95 -27.33 -5.67
C GLY A 433 -23.46 -28.66 -6.25
N SER A 434 -24.17 -29.19 -7.26
CA SER A 434 -23.73 -30.39 -8.00
C SER A 434 -22.48 -30.14 -8.86
N SER A 435 -22.28 -28.91 -9.31
CA SER A 435 -21.08 -28.48 -10.05
C SER A 435 -19.88 -28.26 -9.12
N THR A 436 -20.09 -27.82 -7.88
CA THR A 436 -19.02 -27.75 -6.86
C THR A 436 -18.62 -29.13 -6.34
N ASP A 437 -19.57 -30.07 -6.18
CA ASP A 437 -19.26 -31.47 -5.87
C ASP A 437 -18.49 -32.13 -7.04
N MET A 438 -18.71 -31.67 -8.28
CA MET A 438 -17.91 -32.00 -9.45
C MET A 438 -16.53 -31.31 -9.44
N LEU A 439 -16.43 -30.02 -9.11
CA LEU A 439 -15.16 -29.28 -9.01
C LEU A 439 -14.28 -29.78 -7.86
N GLU A 440 -14.86 -30.20 -6.73
CA GLU A 440 -14.17 -30.89 -5.63
C GLU A 440 -13.73 -32.29 -6.04
N ARG A 441 -14.54 -33.02 -6.82
CA ARG A 441 -14.08 -34.29 -7.44
C ARG A 441 -12.96 -34.08 -8.46
N ILE A 442 -12.94 -32.95 -9.15
CA ILE A 442 -11.86 -32.53 -10.07
C ILE A 442 -10.60 -32.13 -9.28
N HIS A 443 -10.74 -31.53 -8.09
CA HIS A 443 -9.62 -31.19 -7.19
C HIS A 443 -9.05 -32.41 -6.43
N ILE A 444 -9.91 -33.35 -6.02
CA ILE A 444 -9.53 -34.60 -5.33
C ILE A 444 -8.94 -35.64 -6.31
N ALA A 445 -9.22 -35.54 -7.61
CA ALA A 445 -8.61 -36.39 -8.65
C ALA A 445 -7.24 -35.89 -9.14
N SER A 446 -6.52 -35.08 -8.35
CA SER A 446 -5.12 -34.72 -8.63
C SER A 446 -4.11 -35.79 -8.16
N ASP A 447 -4.58 -36.87 -7.51
CA ASP A 447 -3.74 -37.98 -7.05
C ASP A 447 -4.41 -39.35 -7.32
N SER A 448 -4.68 -39.67 -8.58
CA SER A 448 -4.82 -41.07 -8.98
C SER A 448 -4.29 -41.32 -10.39
N ALA A 449 -3.17 -42.06 -10.46
CA ALA A 449 -2.71 -42.74 -11.66
C ALA A 449 -3.64 -43.93 -11.99
N GLU A 450 -4.93 -43.68 -12.22
CA GLU A 450 -5.79 -44.64 -12.91
C GLU A 450 -5.69 -44.40 -14.41
N GLY A 451 -5.29 -45.43 -15.15
CA GLY A 451 -5.08 -45.33 -16.58
C GLY A 451 -6.39 -44.99 -17.30
N TYR A 452 -6.40 -43.86 -18.01
CA TYR A 452 -7.48 -43.49 -18.90
C TYR A 452 -7.74 -44.59 -19.95
N PRO A 453 -9.00 -44.80 -20.37
CA PRO A 453 -9.31 -45.72 -21.46
C PRO A 453 -8.60 -45.29 -22.75
N ASP A 454 -8.37 -46.26 -23.65
CA ASP A 454 -7.82 -45.99 -24.98
C ASP A 454 -8.79 -45.09 -25.75
N ILE A 455 -8.37 -43.84 -25.98
CA ILE A 455 -9.19 -42.81 -26.61
C ILE A 455 -9.61 -43.18 -28.04
N SER A 456 -8.85 -44.03 -28.74
CA SER A 456 -9.16 -44.47 -30.10
C SER A 456 -10.45 -45.32 -30.19
N SER A 457 -10.93 -45.83 -29.05
CA SER A 457 -12.15 -46.63 -28.95
C SER A 457 -13.42 -45.82 -28.66
N LEU A 458 -13.28 -44.52 -28.38
CA LEU A 458 -14.38 -43.64 -28.01
C LEU A 458 -15.19 -43.18 -29.24
N PRO A 459 -16.50 -42.92 -29.09
CA PRO A 459 -17.32 -42.37 -30.16
C PRO A 459 -16.82 -40.97 -30.56
N GLN A 460 -16.88 -40.63 -31.85
CA GLN A 460 -16.44 -39.33 -32.36
C GLN A 460 -17.62 -38.49 -32.85
N SER A 461 -17.72 -37.27 -32.32
CA SER A 461 -18.65 -36.22 -32.74
C SER A 461 -18.01 -35.37 -33.83
N VAL A 462 -18.09 -35.83 -35.08
CA VAL A 462 -17.41 -35.20 -36.24
C VAL A 462 -17.79 -33.73 -36.49
N GLY A 463 -18.96 -33.29 -36.01
CA GLY A 463 -19.43 -31.91 -36.16
C GLY A 463 -18.96 -30.94 -35.06
N GLU A 464 -18.32 -31.44 -34.00
CA GLU A 464 -17.88 -30.63 -32.88
C GLU A 464 -16.48 -30.06 -33.10
N VAL A 465 -16.33 -28.80 -32.71
CA VAL A 465 -15.06 -28.09 -32.68
C VAL A 465 -14.79 -27.67 -31.25
N TRP A 466 -13.70 -28.18 -30.69
CA TRP A 466 -13.23 -27.77 -29.37
C TRP A 466 -12.08 -26.80 -29.51
N GLN A 467 -12.02 -25.81 -28.62
CA GLN A 467 -10.86 -24.94 -28.45
C GLN A 467 -10.15 -25.36 -27.18
N ALA A 468 -8.82 -25.48 -27.27
CA ALA A 468 -7.98 -25.86 -26.14
C ALA A 468 -6.76 -24.96 -26.06
N ASP A 469 -6.49 -24.43 -24.87
CA ASP A 469 -5.34 -23.54 -24.68
C ASP A 469 -4.78 -23.62 -23.26
N VAL A 470 -3.48 -23.30 -23.14
CA VAL A 470 -2.76 -23.11 -21.88
C VAL A 470 -2.22 -21.70 -21.85
N ARG A 471 -2.66 -20.89 -20.89
CA ARG A 471 -2.24 -19.50 -20.77
C ARG A 471 -1.97 -19.11 -19.33
N GLN A 472 -1.15 -18.09 -19.13
CA GLN A 472 -1.02 -17.46 -17.83
C GLN A 472 -2.13 -16.41 -17.67
N LEU A 473 -2.88 -16.45 -16.57
CA LEU A 473 -3.98 -15.50 -16.34
C LEU A 473 -3.48 -14.06 -16.37
N ALA A 474 -4.26 -13.14 -16.93
CA ALA A 474 -3.93 -11.71 -16.94
C ALA A 474 -4.06 -11.08 -15.53
N SER A 475 -4.98 -11.58 -14.71
CA SER A 475 -5.19 -11.12 -13.33
C SER A 475 -4.17 -11.71 -12.36
N TRP A 476 -3.76 -10.88 -11.40
CA TRP A 476 -3.01 -11.32 -10.23
C TRP A 476 -3.97 -11.86 -9.18
N ILE A 477 -3.63 -13.00 -8.59
CA ILE A 477 -4.33 -13.57 -7.43
C ILE A 477 -3.37 -13.65 -6.25
N GLU A 478 -3.90 -13.51 -5.03
CA GLU A 478 -3.11 -13.73 -3.82
C GLU A 478 -3.11 -15.22 -3.45
N VAL A 479 -1.91 -15.81 -3.37
CA VAL A 479 -1.69 -17.17 -2.88
C VAL A 479 -0.63 -17.10 -1.78
N ASP A 480 -0.96 -17.52 -0.56
CA ASP A 480 -0.07 -17.46 0.62
C ASP A 480 0.53 -16.05 0.87
N GLY A 481 -0.27 -14.99 0.68
CA GLY A 481 0.18 -13.60 0.82
C GLY A 481 1.08 -13.12 -0.32
N GLN A 482 1.22 -13.90 -1.39
CA GLN A 482 2.04 -13.57 -2.55
C GLN A 482 1.16 -13.37 -3.78
N PRO A 483 1.29 -12.25 -4.49
CA PRO A 483 0.63 -12.06 -5.77
C PRO A 483 1.28 -12.96 -6.82
N GLN A 484 0.49 -13.78 -7.47
CA GLN A 484 0.93 -14.68 -8.52
C GLN A 484 -0.07 -14.68 -9.68
N ARG A 485 0.44 -14.96 -10.89
CA ARG A 485 -0.38 -15.22 -12.07
C ARG A 485 -0.32 -16.71 -12.38
N PRO A 486 -1.34 -17.50 -12.04
CA PRO A 486 -1.33 -18.93 -12.29
C PRO A 486 -1.49 -19.19 -13.79
N TRP A 487 -1.04 -20.37 -14.19
CA TRP A 487 -1.36 -20.94 -15.48
C TRP A 487 -2.71 -21.62 -15.41
N ILE A 488 -3.54 -21.38 -16.41
CA ILE A 488 -4.83 -22.01 -16.61
C ILE A 488 -4.79 -22.83 -17.88
N ILE A 489 -5.39 -24.01 -17.83
CA ILE A 489 -5.78 -24.76 -19.01
C ILE A 489 -7.29 -24.68 -19.16
N LEU A 490 -7.74 -24.44 -20.38
CA LEU A 490 -9.16 -24.39 -20.72
C LEU A 490 -9.39 -25.21 -21.98
N VAL A 491 -10.38 -26.11 -21.90
CA VAL A 491 -10.91 -26.85 -23.05
C VAL A 491 -12.41 -26.60 -23.10
N ALA A 492 -12.87 -25.96 -24.17
CA ALA A 492 -14.27 -25.59 -24.36
C ALA A 492 -14.79 -26.07 -25.70
N ASN A 493 -16.06 -26.47 -25.76
CA ASN A 493 -16.73 -26.78 -27.00
C ASN A 493 -17.40 -25.51 -27.56
N THR A 494 -17.03 -25.15 -28.79
CA THR A 494 -17.56 -23.95 -29.46
C THR A 494 -19.02 -24.11 -29.91
N THR A 495 -19.52 -25.35 -29.95
CA THR A 495 -20.86 -25.68 -30.44
C THR A 495 -21.94 -25.42 -29.38
N ASP A 496 -21.64 -25.73 -28.11
CA ASP A 496 -22.56 -25.58 -26.98
C ASP A 496 -22.13 -24.48 -25.99
N GLY A 497 -20.91 -23.93 -26.13
CA GLY A 497 -20.35 -22.91 -25.26
C GLY A 497 -19.93 -23.42 -23.88
N LEU A 498 -19.85 -24.74 -23.68
CA LEU A 498 -19.53 -25.35 -22.40
C LEU A 498 -18.03 -25.57 -22.21
N ILE A 499 -17.59 -25.43 -20.97
CA ILE A 499 -16.22 -25.76 -20.56
C ILE A 499 -16.18 -27.24 -20.15
N TYR A 500 -15.35 -28.02 -20.84
CA TYR A 500 -15.18 -29.44 -20.56
C TYR A 500 -14.04 -29.71 -19.58
N THR A 501 -13.02 -28.87 -19.56
CA THR A 501 -11.95 -28.97 -18.56
C THR A 501 -11.38 -27.60 -18.25
N THR A 502 -11.20 -27.35 -16.95
CA THR A 502 -10.41 -26.26 -16.40
C THR A 502 -9.48 -26.81 -15.34
N ASP A 503 -8.23 -26.40 -15.35
CA ASP A 503 -7.28 -26.68 -14.27
C ASP A 503 -6.33 -25.48 -14.07
N LEU A 504 -5.78 -25.36 -12.87
CA LEU A 504 -4.91 -24.24 -12.48
C LEU A 504 -3.62 -24.77 -11.87
N THR A 505 -2.49 -24.18 -12.25
CA THR A 505 -1.20 -24.44 -11.63
C THR A 505 -0.42 -23.16 -11.41
N GLN A 506 0.33 -23.10 -10.31
CA GLN A 506 1.13 -21.93 -9.96
C GLN A 506 2.50 -21.94 -10.66
N SER A 507 2.98 -23.12 -11.04
CA SER A 507 4.29 -23.30 -11.69
C SER A 507 4.13 -23.36 -13.20
N THR A 508 5.20 -23.05 -13.94
CA THR A 508 5.22 -23.26 -15.39
C THR A 508 4.79 -24.70 -15.71
N PRO A 509 3.72 -24.89 -16.49
CA PRO A 509 3.17 -26.22 -16.72
C PRO A 509 4.13 -27.06 -17.56
N PRO A 510 4.16 -28.39 -17.35
CA PRO A 510 4.95 -29.26 -18.20
C PRO A 510 4.39 -29.27 -19.64
N PRO A 511 5.22 -29.55 -20.67
CA PRO A 511 4.78 -29.48 -22.07
C PRO A 511 3.57 -30.35 -22.43
N ASN A 512 3.33 -31.43 -21.68
CA ASN A 512 2.21 -32.34 -21.89
C ASN A 512 0.95 -31.98 -21.09
N TRP A 513 0.94 -30.87 -20.35
CA TRP A 513 -0.22 -30.47 -19.54
C TRP A 513 -1.44 -30.18 -20.42
N LEU A 514 -1.24 -29.58 -21.60
CA LEU A 514 -2.30 -29.38 -22.58
C LEU A 514 -2.96 -30.70 -22.99
N TRP A 515 -2.15 -31.73 -23.25
CA TRP A 515 -2.66 -33.07 -23.53
C TRP A 515 -3.44 -33.65 -22.35
N GLN A 516 -2.96 -33.49 -21.11
CA GLN A 516 -3.66 -33.99 -19.93
C GLN A 516 -5.05 -33.35 -19.78
N GLY A 517 -5.19 -32.05 -20.04
CA GLY A 517 -6.50 -31.38 -20.02
C GLY A 517 -7.42 -31.86 -21.13
N VAL A 518 -6.90 -32.01 -22.37
CA VAL A 518 -7.68 -32.56 -23.49
C VAL A 518 -8.10 -34.00 -23.23
N GLN A 519 -7.21 -34.83 -22.69
CA GLN A 519 -7.49 -36.22 -22.33
C GLN A 519 -8.55 -36.30 -21.23
N LYS A 520 -8.50 -35.41 -20.23
CA LYS A 520 -9.52 -35.30 -19.20
C LYS A 520 -10.87 -34.88 -19.79
N ALA A 521 -10.89 -33.90 -20.70
CA ALA A 521 -12.10 -33.48 -21.41
C ALA A 521 -12.72 -34.62 -22.22
N ILE A 522 -11.91 -35.43 -22.90
CA ILE A 522 -12.34 -36.60 -23.68
C ILE A 522 -12.88 -37.71 -22.77
N CYS A 523 -12.14 -38.06 -21.73
CA CYS A 523 -12.40 -39.27 -20.93
C CYS A 523 -13.37 -39.04 -19.76
N GLN A 524 -13.47 -37.80 -19.27
CA GLN A 524 -14.26 -37.41 -18.12
C GLN A 524 -14.96 -36.05 -18.34
N PRO A 525 -15.75 -35.88 -19.42
CA PRO A 525 -16.47 -34.64 -19.66
C PRO A 525 -17.48 -34.37 -18.53
N ALA A 526 -17.65 -33.09 -18.18
CA ALA A 526 -18.50 -32.66 -17.08
C ALA A 526 -19.99 -33.02 -17.30
N VAL A 527 -20.50 -32.82 -18.50
CA VAL A 527 -21.95 -32.92 -18.79
C VAL A 527 -22.30 -34.16 -19.62
N GLU A 528 -21.36 -34.67 -20.40
CA GLU A 528 -21.62 -35.66 -21.43
C GLU A 528 -20.98 -37.04 -21.16
N SER A 529 -21.20 -37.98 -22.06
CA SER A 529 -20.46 -39.26 -22.06
C SER A 529 -19.10 -39.08 -22.73
N PRO A 530 -18.06 -39.86 -22.37
CA PRO A 530 -16.73 -39.77 -22.99
C PRO A 530 -16.78 -39.90 -24.51
N HIS A 531 -16.21 -38.93 -25.23
CA HIS A 531 -16.23 -38.88 -26.69
C HIS A 531 -15.09 -38.00 -27.24
N LEU A 532 -14.84 -38.14 -28.55
CA LEU A 532 -13.84 -37.38 -29.30
C LEU A 532 -14.52 -36.27 -30.13
N PRO A 533 -13.92 -35.07 -30.23
CA PRO A 533 -14.38 -34.06 -31.18
C PRO A 533 -13.98 -34.38 -32.63
N GLY A 534 -14.56 -33.66 -33.58
CA GLY A 534 -14.10 -33.67 -34.97
C GLY A 534 -12.80 -32.87 -35.15
N VAL A 535 -12.74 -31.70 -34.52
CA VAL A 535 -11.60 -30.77 -34.61
C VAL A 535 -11.24 -30.21 -33.24
N ILE A 536 -9.94 -30.07 -32.97
CA ILE A 536 -9.41 -29.28 -31.87
C ILE A 536 -8.60 -28.11 -32.43
N GLU A 537 -8.99 -26.90 -32.07
CA GLU A 537 -8.31 -25.65 -32.39
C GLU A 537 -7.40 -25.25 -31.22
N VAL A 538 -6.17 -24.86 -31.54
CA VAL A 538 -5.16 -24.37 -30.57
C VAL A 538 -4.54 -23.06 -31.04
N SER A 539 -3.92 -22.34 -30.10
CA SER A 539 -3.35 -21.00 -30.34
C SER A 539 -1.97 -21.03 -31.01
N SER A 540 -1.21 -22.12 -30.88
CA SER A 540 0.16 -22.21 -31.39
C SER A 540 0.46 -23.48 -32.21
N ASP A 541 1.43 -23.42 -33.12
CA ASP A 541 1.90 -24.61 -33.87
C ASP A 541 2.69 -25.58 -32.97
N GLU A 542 3.21 -25.10 -31.83
CA GLU A 542 3.85 -25.96 -30.83
C GLU A 542 2.82 -26.87 -30.17
N ASP A 543 1.72 -26.28 -29.69
CA ASP A 543 0.59 -27.01 -29.09
C ASP A 543 -0.03 -28.00 -30.09
N ARG A 544 -0.16 -27.58 -31.35
CA ARG A 544 -0.66 -28.47 -32.41
C ARG A 544 0.22 -29.70 -32.56
N ARG A 545 1.55 -29.54 -32.55
CA ARG A 545 2.49 -30.66 -32.68
C ARG A 545 2.41 -31.59 -31.47
N VAL A 546 2.27 -31.04 -30.27
CA VAL A 546 2.12 -31.83 -29.04
C VAL A 546 0.83 -32.63 -29.06
N LEU A 547 -0.31 -32.03 -29.41
CA LEU A 547 -1.59 -32.73 -29.45
C LEU A 547 -1.67 -33.73 -30.61
N ALA A 548 -1.09 -33.42 -31.77
CA ALA A 548 -1.09 -34.30 -32.94
C ALA A 548 -0.47 -35.68 -32.64
N THR A 549 0.54 -35.76 -31.77
CA THR A 549 1.17 -37.06 -31.41
C THR A 549 0.22 -38.02 -30.70
N TYR A 550 -0.88 -37.53 -30.12
CA TYR A 550 -1.86 -38.34 -29.40
C TYR A 550 -3.19 -38.48 -30.17
N LEU A 551 -3.57 -37.46 -30.93
CA LEU A 551 -4.89 -37.34 -31.54
C LEU A 551 -4.98 -37.86 -32.98
N GLU A 552 -3.88 -37.88 -33.73
CA GLU A 552 -3.89 -38.30 -35.14
C GLU A 552 -4.30 -39.78 -35.29
N GLU A 553 -3.81 -40.65 -34.40
CA GLU A 553 -4.19 -42.08 -34.40
C GLU A 553 -5.67 -42.30 -34.04
N ALA A 554 -6.28 -41.37 -33.29
CA ALA A 554 -7.69 -41.39 -32.91
C ALA A 554 -8.62 -40.70 -33.94
N GLY A 555 -8.08 -40.17 -35.03
CA GLY A 555 -8.87 -39.54 -36.10
C GLY A 555 -9.38 -38.13 -35.78
N VAL A 556 -8.84 -37.47 -34.76
CA VAL A 556 -9.18 -36.09 -34.40
C VAL A 556 -8.23 -35.12 -35.08
N LYS A 557 -8.77 -34.13 -35.79
CA LYS A 557 -7.94 -33.14 -36.50
C LYS A 557 -7.54 -32.01 -35.54
N CYS A 558 -6.23 -31.76 -35.39
CA CYS A 558 -5.73 -30.61 -34.63
C CYS A 558 -5.25 -29.50 -35.59
N VAL A 559 -5.72 -28.25 -35.40
CA VAL A 559 -5.40 -27.10 -36.25
C VAL A 559 -5.01 -25.88 -35.42
N VAL A 560 -4.15 -25.02 -35.98
CA VAL A 560 -3.85 -23.71 -35.40
C VAL A 560 -4.92 -22.72 -35.84
N ALA A 561 -5.54 -22.04 -34.89
CA ALA A 561 -6.45 -20.92 -35.13
C ALA A 561 -5.73 -19.60 -34.83
N GLY A 562 -6.06 -18.53 -35.57
CA GLY A 562 -5.45 -17.21 -35.36
C GLY A 562 -5.93 -16.52 -34.07
N GLN A 563 -7.16 -16.81 -33.65
CA GLN A 563 -7.79 -16.40 -32.39
C GLN A 563 -8.70 -17.53 -31.93
N LEU A 564 -8.85 -17.69 -30.62
CA LEU A 564 -9.74 -18.67 -30.01
C LEU A 564 -10.92 -17.91 -29.42
N GLU A 565 -11.78 -17.34 -30.28
CA GLU A 565 -12.80 -16.34 -29.91
C GLU A 565 -13.60 -16.74 -28.66
N GLN A 566 -14.06 -17.99 -28.56
CA GLN A 566 -14.84 -18.47 -27.42
C GLN A 566 -14.00 -18.53 -26.14
N LEU A 567 -12.76 -19.04 -26.21
CA LEU A 567 -11.86 -19.08 -25.07
C LEU A 567 -11.41 -17.69 -24.63
N ASP A 568 -11.16 -16.80 -25.60
CA ASP A 568 -10.76 -15.41 -25.35
C ASP A 568 -11.88 -14.68 -24.58
N GLU A 569 -13.14 -14.79 -25.03
CA GLU A 569 -14.30 -14.23 -24.31
C GLU A 569 -14.47 -14.81 -22.89
N MET A 570 -14.29 -16.12 -22.73
CA MET A 570 -14.38 -16.78 -21.41
C MET A 570 -13.28 -16.32 -20.46
N LEU A 571 -12.04 -16.18 -20.96
CA LEU A 571 -10.90 -15.73 -20.18
C LEU A 571 -11.02 -14.25 -19.80
N ASP A 572 -11.52 -13.41 -20.70
CA ASP A 572 -11.79 -12.00 -20.41
C ASP A 572 -12.86 -11.89 -19.31
N GLY A 573 -13.96 -12.64 -19.41
CA GLY A 573 -15.01 -12.69 -18.38
C GLY A 573 -14.51 -13.21 -17.02
N LEU A 574 -13.63 -14.21 -17.01
CA LEU A 574 -12.98 -14.72 -15.79
C LEU A 574 -12.05 -13.65 -15.18
N THR A 575 -11.27 -12.98 -16.03
CA THR A 575 -10.31 -11.93 -15.64
C THR A 575 -11.04 -10.77 -14.95
N ASP A 576 -12.15 -10.31 -15.52
CA ASP A 576 -12.99 -9.24 -14.95
C ASP A 576 -13.58 -9.61 -13.59
N ARG A 577 -13.99 -10.88 -13.41
CA ARG A 577 -14.52 -11.39 -12.14
C ARG A 577 -13.43 -11.51 -11.07
N LEU A 578 -12.24 -11.99 -11.44
CA LEU A 578 -11.10 -12.17 -10.52
C LEU A 578 -10.42 -10.86 -10.14
N ALA A 579 -10.27 -9.91 -11.08
CA ALA A 579 -9.64 -8.62 -10.82
C ALA A 579 -10.55 -7.65 -10.05
N GLY A 580 -11.87 -7.87 -10.10
CA GLY A 580 -12.87 -6.93 -9.62
C GLY A 580 -12.85 -5.59 -10.38
N SER A 581 -13.79 -4.70 -10.07
CA SER A 581 -13.93 -3.39 -10.74
C SER A 581 -12.82 -2.37 -10.42
N SER A 582 -11.75 -2.77 -9.71
CA SER A 582 -10.71 -1.90 -9.16
C SER A 582 -9.26 -2.28 -9.54
N GLY A 583 -9.06 -3.29 -10.40
CA GLY A 583 -7.73 -3.69 -10.85
C GLY A 583 -7.02 -2.67 -11.75
N PRO A 584 -5.69 -2.78 -11.93
CA PRO A 584 -4.92 -1.92 -12.83
C PRO A 584 -5.39 -2.09 -14.28
N ARG A 585 -5.50 -0.97 -15.00
CA ARG A 585 -5.95 -0.95 -16.41
C ARG A 585 -4.74 -0.90 -17.35
N PRO A 586 -4.74 -1.68 -18.46
CA PRO A 586 -3.63 -1.67 -19.40
C PRO A 586 -3.39 -0.29 -20.04
N LEU A 587 -2.14 0.14 -20.09
CA LEU A 587 -1.69 1.29 -20.86
C LEU A 587 -1.89 1.05 -22.37
N LEU A 588 -1.76 -0.20 -22.82
CA LEU A 588 -2.03 -0.61 -24.20
C LEU A 588 -3.49 -0.41 -24.64
N ASP A 589 -4.44 -0.27 -23.72
CA ASP A 589 -5.84 0.03 -24.05
C ASP A 589 -6.09 1.52 -24.29
N SER A 590 -5.10 2.37 -24.00
CA SER A 590 -5.19 3.81 -24.24
C SER A 590 -5.13 4.11 -25.75
N PRO A 591 -6.07 4.90 -26.30
CA PRO A 591 -6.12 5.20 -27.73
C PRO A 591 -4.79 5.77 -28.27
N GLY A 592 -4.23 5.08 -29.27
CA GLY A 592 -3.01 5.49 -29.97
C GLY A 592 -1.70 5.09 -29.29
N VAL A 593 -1.74 4.44 -28.11
CA VAL A 593 -0.57 3.81 -27.50
C VAL A 593 -0.25 2.51 -28.22
N THR A 594 1.01 2.33 -28.60
CA THR A 594 1.52 1.12 -29.25
C THR A 594 2.57 0.44 -28.38
N GLU A 595 2.84 -0.85 -28.61
CA GLU A 595 3.94 -1.56 -27.94
C GLU A 595 5.29 -0.85 -28.15
N GLU A 596 5.53 -0.23 -29.31
CA GLU A 596 6.75 0.56 -29.53
C GLU A 596 6.82 1.80 -28.63
N THR A 597 5.71 2.52 -28.48
CA THR A 597 5.62 3.71 -27.61
C THR A 597 5.85 3.29 -26.16
N LEU A 598 5.21 2.18 -25.74
CA LEU A 598 5.31 1.66 -24.40
C LEU A 598 6.73 1.17 -24.09
N GLY A 599 7.39 0.47 -25.01
CA GLY A 599 8.78 0.03 -24.85
C GLY A 599 9.79 1.17 -24.69
N LYS A 600 9.58 2.32 -25.36
CA LYS A 600 10.39 3.54 -25.14
C LYS A 600 10.16 4.10 -23.73
N PHE A 601 8.91 4.17 -23.29
CA PHE A 601 8.54 4.60 -21.95
C PHE A 601 9.18 3.71 -20.86
N PHE A 602 9.04 2.38 -20.95
CA PHE A 602 9.61 1.46 -19.96
C PHE A 602 11.13 1.59 -19.86
N ARG A 603 11.83 1.77 -20.99
CA ARG A 603 13.27 2.03 -21.01
C ARG A 603 13.61 3.34 -20.29
N ALA A 604 12.93 4.43 -20.62
CA ALA A 604 13.15 5.73 -19.98
C ALA A 604 12.88 5.67 -18.46
N ALA A 605 11.83 4.96 -18.04
CA ALA A 605 11.51 4.73 -16.65
C ALA A 605 12.57 3.89 -15.93
N ALA A 606 13.08 2.82 -16.54
CA ALA A 606 14.16 2.03 -15.95
C ALA A 606 15.45 2.87 -15.79
N ASP A 607 15.79 3.69 -16.78
CA ASP A 607 16.97 4.56 -16.72
C ASP A 607 16.81 5.71 -15.73
N PHE A 608 15.60 6.27 -15.57
CA PHE A 608 15.29 7.23 -14.51
C PHE A 608 15.48 6.62 -13.12
N TYR A 609 14.96 5.41 -12.91
CA TYR A 609 15.08 4.71 -11.63
C TYR A 609 16.55 4.44 -11.26
N ARG A 610 17.35 3.93 -12.20
CA ARG A 610 18.78 3.66 -12.01
C ARG A 610 19.60 4.90 -11.68
N GLN A 611 19.18 6.06 -12.16
CA GLN A 611 19.86 7.33 -11.89
C GLN A 611 19.53 7.91 -10.52
N THR A 612 18.50 7.40 -9.82
CA THR A 612 18.10 7.82 -8.47
C THR A 612 17.97 9.35 -8.29
N PRO A 613 17.26 10.07 -9.18
CA PRO A 613 17.23 11.54 -9.16
C PRO A 613 16.66 12.12 -7.86
N TRP A 614 15.81 11.38 -7.13
CA TRP A 614 15.32 11.75 -5.80
C TRP A 614 16.43 11.93 -4.75
N ARG A 615 17.64 11.40 -4.97
CA ARG A 615 18.82 11.64 -4.10
C ARG A 615 19.54 12.95 -4.40
N SER A 616 19.24 13.57 -5.55
CA SER A 616 19.97 14.73 -6.08
C SER A 616 19.22 16.04 -5.89
N ILE A 617 17.99 16.00 -5.37
CA ILE A 617 17.06 17.13 -5.31
C ILE A 617 16.25 17.11 -4.00
N ALA A 618 16.00 18.28 -3.42
CA ALA A 618 15.10 18.40 -2.27
C ALA A 618 13.63 18.13 -2.66
N GLY A 619 12.85 17.60 -1.73
CA GLY A 619 11.48 17.12 -2.00
C GLY A 619 10.44 18.20 -2.30
N ASP A 620 10.72 19.44 -1.93
CA ASP A 620 9.90 20.62 -2.20
C ASP A 620 10.35 21.39 -3.46
N THR A 621 11.35 20.89 -4.18
CA THR A 621 11.86 21.55 -5.38
C THR A 621 10.91 21.35 -6.56
N ILE A 622 10.44 22.47 -7.12
CA ILE A 622 9.56 22.49 -8.29
C ILE A 622 10.38 22.73 -9.55
N ILE A 623 10.21 21.87 -10.56
CA ILE A 623 10.80 22.04 -11.89
C ILE A 623 9.69 22.47 -12.85
N GLN A 624 9.77 23.69 -13.39
CA GLN A 624 8.89 24.14 -14.46
C GLN A 624 9.34 23.51 -15.78
N VAL A 625 8.44 22.75 -16.40
CA VAL A 625 8.65 22.03 -17.66
C VAL A 625 7.90 22.75 -18.78
N GLU A 626 8.66 23.28 -19.73
CA GLU A 626 8.15 23.87 -20.97
C GLU A 626 8.42 22.91 -22.13
N CYS A 627 7.38 22.48 -22.84
CA CYS A 627 7.51 21.57 -23.97
C CYS A 627 7.03 22.24 -25.26
N ASP A 628 7.94 22.50 -26.20
CA ASP A 628 7.64 23.23 -27.43
C ASP A 628 6.64 22.49 -28.35
N ALA A 629 6.52 21.17 -28.17
CA ALA A 629 5.61 20.33 -28.96
C ALA A 629 4.17 20.28 -28.41
N LEU A 630 3.92 20.82 -27.21
CA LEU A 630 2.62 20.80 -26.56
C LEU A 630 2.06 22.22 -26.40
N THR A 631 0.80 22.41 -26.78
CA THR A 631 0.07 23.66 -26.55
C THR A 631 -0.36 23.85 -25.08
N SER A 632 -0.44 22.76 -24.30
CA SER A 632 -0.74 22.80 -22.86
C SER A 632 0.56 22.85 -22.07
N GLY A 633 0.79 23.98 -21.38
CA GLY A 633 1.93 24.20 -20.50
C GLY A 633 1.94 25.63 -19.94
N PRO A 634 2.85 25.94 -19.00
CA PRO A 634 3.89 25.05 -18.46
C PRO A 634 3.34 23.96 -17.53
N TRP A 635 4.09 22.87 -17.39
CA TRP A 635 3.85 21.82 -16.38
C TRP A 635 4.81 22.02 -15.21
N PHE A 636 4.45 21.54 -14.02
CA PHE A 636 5.26 21.65 -12.82
C PHE A 636 5.58 20.26 -12.29
N ALA A 637 6.84 19.86 -12.39
CA ALA A 637 7.32 18.54 -12.00
C ALA A 637 7.87 18.52 -10.57
N VAL A 638 7.56 17.45 -9.85
CA VAL A 638 8.13 17.13 -8.54
C VAL A 638 8.66 15.70 -8.58
N VAL A 639 9.95 15.54 -8.26
CA VAL A 639 10.60 14.23 -8.14
C VAL A 639 10.25 13.65 -6.77
N MET A 640 9.57 12.50 -6.75
CA MET A 640 9.13 11.82 -5.53
C MET A 640 10.17 10.80 -5.09
N GLY A 641 10.46 10.72 -3.78
CA GLY A 641 11.22 9.60 -3.21
C GLY A 641 12.00 9.88 -1.93
N GLN A 642 12.00 11.13 -1.45
CA GLN A 642 12.80 11.58 -0.31
C GLN A 642 12.38 10.89 1.00
N SER A 643 11.10 10.58 1.17
CA SER A 643 10.59 9.81 2.31
C SER A 643 10.67 8.29 2.12
N GLY A 644 11.06 7.81 0.93
CA GLY A 644 11.02 6.39 0.57
C GLY A 644 9.62 5.82 0.36
N MET A 645 8.54 6.51 0.77
CA MET A 645 7.16 5.98 0.66
C MET A 645 6.76 5.68 -0.78
N SER A 646 7.11 6.57 -1.71
CA SER A 646 6.88 6.39 -3.14
C SER A 646 8.01 7.02 -3.92
N LEU A 647 8.62 6.25 -4.81
CA LEU A 647 9.61 6.74 -5.76
C LEU A 647 8.89 7.06 -7.07
N GLY A 648 9.23 8.17 -7.72
CA GLY A 648 8.59 8.50 -8.99
C GLY A 648 8.67 9.96 -9.40
N LEU A 649 7.71 10.37 -10.22
CA LEU A 649 7.61 11.71 -10.78
C LEU A 649 6.14 12.11 -10.89
N ALA A 650 5.79 13.29 -10.37
CA ALA A 650 4.46 13.87 -10.52
C ALA A 650 4.54 15.18 -11.32
N LEU A 651 3.60 15.36 -12.26
CA LEU A 651 3.48 16.55 -13.11
C LEU A 651 2.12 17.21 -12.86
N TYR A 652 2.15 18.48 -12.47
CA TYR A 652 0.97 19.30 -12.17
C TYR A 652 0.77 20.39 -13.23
N GLU A 653 -0.47 20.83 -13.40
CA GLU A 653 -0.84 21.90 -14.33
C GLU A 653 -0.93 23.28 -13.66
N ASP A 654 -1.08 23.31 -12.33
CA ASP A 654 -1.35 24.53 -11.55
C ASP A 654 -0.28 24.68 -10.44
N LEU A 655 0.58 25.69 -10.59
CA LEU A 655 1.63 26.02 -9.62
C LEU A 655 1.05 26.44 -8.27
N ASP A 656 -0.05 27.21 -8.27
CA ASP A 656 -0.65 27.72 -7.03
C ASP A 656 -1.24 26.57 -6.22
N LEU A 657 -1.84 25.59 -6.91
CA LEU A 657 -2.28 24.35 -6.29
C LEU A 657 -1.10 23.53 -5.74
N LEU A 658 -0.04 23.35 -6.53
CA LEU A 658 1.14 22.60 -6.11
C LEU A 658 1.79 23.22 -4.87
N CYS A 659 1.96 24.55 -4.85
CA CYS A 659 2.49 25.24 -3.68
C CYS A 659 1.63 24.99 -2.43
N ARG A 660 0.30 25.04 -2.54
CA ARG A 660 -0.60 24.74 -1.40
C ARG A 660 -0.53 23.29 -0.94
N LEU A 661 -0.35 22.35 -1.87
CA LEU A 661 -0.15 20.94 -1.53
C LEU A 661 1.16 20.73 -0.75
N LEU A 662 2.23 21.43 -1.14
CA LEU A 662 3.52 21.35 -0.46
C LEU A 662 3.52 22.09 0.90
N THR A 663 2.77 23.19 1.04
CA THR A 663 2.70 23.94 2.30
C THR A 663 1.65 23.42 3.28
N GLY A 664 0.72 22.57 2.82
CA GLY A 664 -0.40 22.08 3.65
C GLY A 664 -1.49 23.12 3.91
N ASP A 665 -1.51 24.23 3.18
CA ASP A 665 -2.40 25.38 3.42
C ASP A 665 -3.86 25.18 2.94
N ALA A 666 -4.23 23.95 2.55
CA ALA A 666 -5.56 23.65 2.01
C ALA A 666 -6.11 22.34 2.60
N SER A 667 -7.42 22.32 2.81
CA SER A 667 -8.12 21.11 3.28
C SER A 667 -8.07 19.98 2.23
N ASP A 668 -8.10 18.73 2.69
CA ASP A 668 -8.12 17.54 1.83
C ASP A 668 -9.24 17.59 0.78
N GLU A 669 -10.40 18.14 1.14
CA GLU A 669 -11.54 18.26 0.24
C GLU A 669 -11.30 19.29 -0.89
N GLU A 670 -10.62 20.41 -0.58
CA GLU A 670 -10.25 21.41 -1.58
C GLU A 670 -9.17 20.89 -2.52
N ASN A 671 -8.16 20.20 -1.95
CA ASN A 671 -7.10 19.53 -2.70
C ASN A 671 -7.69 18.49 -3.66
N ALA A 672 -8.56 17.61 -3.18
CA ALA A 672 -9.22 16.58 -3.98
C ALA A 672 -9.99 17.17 -5.17
N ARG A 673 -10.68 18.30 -4.98
CA ARG A 673 -11.49 18.96 -6.03
C ARG A 673 -10.65 19.60 -7.13
N ARG A 674 -9.43 20.06 -6.83
CA ARG A 674 -8.59 20.80 -7.79
C ARG A 674 -7.47 19.97 -8.40
N THR A 675 -7.07 18.88 -7.75
CA THR A 675 -5.92 18.06 -8.19
C THR A 675 -6.09 17.56 -9.63
N SER A 676 -5.19 18.04 -10.48
CA SER A 676 -5.02 17.66 -11.88
C SER A 676 -3.54 17.33 -12.06
N ALA A 677 -3.22 16.04 -12.11
CA ALA A 677 -1.84 15.58 -12.10
C ALA A 677 -1.64 14.31 -12.94
N LEU A 678 -0.49 14.23 -13.60
CA LEU A 678 0.02 12.99 -14.18
C LEU A 678 1.09 12.44 -13.23
N SER A 679 0.90 11.21 -12.75
CA SER A 679 1.77 10.60 -11.74
C SER A 679 2.37 9.31 -12.26
N LEU A 680 3.68 9.18 -12.10
CA LEU A 680 4.45 7.95 -12.22
C LEU A 680 4.90 7.53 -10.83
N THR A 681 4.62 6.29 -10.45
CA THR A 681 5.17 5.65 -9.25
C THR A 681 5.84 4.34 -9.63
N TYR A 682 6.81 3.91 -8.82
CA TYR A 682 7.43 2.60 -8.95
C TYR A 682 6.91 1.63 -7.89
N GLY A 683 6.64 0.40 -8.33
CA GLY A 683 6.15 -0.67 -7.49
C GLY A 683 6.58 -2.04 -7.99
N GLU A 684 5.90 -3.08 -7.53
CA GLU A 684 6.13 -4.45 -7.97
C GLU A 684 5.26 -4.81 -9.18
N ALA A 685 5.57 -5.93 -9.84
CA ALA A 685 4.91 -6.35 -11.08
C ALA A 685 3.37 -6.42 -10.97
N PHE A 686 2.83 -6.76 -9.80
CA PHE A 686 1.39 -6.90 -9.58
C PHE A 686 0.59 -5.60 -9.58
N GLU A 687 1.27 -4.46 -9.57
CA GLU A 687 0.64 -3.15 -9.71
C GLU A 687 0.38 -2.78 -11.18
N LEU A 688 0.92 -3.54 -12.13
CA LEU A 688 0.65 -3.40 -13.56
C LEU A 688 -0.44 -4.36 -14.03
N ALA A 689 -1.14 -3.95 -15.10
CA ALA A 689 -2.10 -4.80 -15.76
C ALA A 689 -1.41 -5.97 -16.48
N GLY A 690 -2.01 -7.17 -16.43
CA GLY A 690 -1.47 -8.38 -17.06
C GLY A 690 -1.06 -8.19 -18.52
N LYS A 691 -1.88 -7.49 -19.30
CA LYS A 691 -1.62 -7.21 -20.72
C LYS A 691 -0.33 -6.41 -20.96
N ASP A 692 -0.03 -5.44 -20.09
CA ASP A 692 1.21 -4.67 -20.20
C ASP A 692 2.43 -5.52 -19.77
N ILE A 693 2.27 -6.40 -18.78
CA ILE A 693 3.31 -7.35 -18.34
C ILE A 693 3.61 -8.35 -19.45
N ASP A 694 2.59 -8.92 -20.08
CA ASP A 694 2.74 -9.88 -21.18
C ASP A 694 3.51 -9.25 -22.36
N ALA A 695 3.21 -7.99 -22.68
CA ALA A 695 3.95 -7.26 -23.70
C ALA A 695 5.41 -7.00 -23.27
N LEU A 696 5.63 -6.60 -22.03
CA LEU A 696 6.96 -6.40 -21.46
C LEU A 696 7.82 -7.67 -21.55
N GLU A 697 7.27 -8.82 -21.17
CA GLU A 697 7.96 -10.11 -21.20
C GLU A 697 8.23 -10.58 -22.64
N ARG A 698 7.22 -10.49 -23.51
CA ARG A 698 7.33 -10.87 -24.93
C ARG A 698 8.43 -10.10 -25.65
N HIS A 699 8.59 -8.81 -25.35
CA HIS A 699 9.58 -7.95 -25.99
C HIS A 699 10.88 -7.80 -25.20
N GLY A 700 10.96 -8.36 -23.99
CA GLY A 700 12.12 -8.23 -23.11
C GLY A 700 12.46 -6.78 -22.76
N TRP A 701 11.45 -5.93 -22.50
CA TRP A 701 11.71 -4.55 -22.08
C TRP A 701 12.41 -4.52 -20.72
N GLN A 702 13.33 -3.57 -20.56
CA GLN A 702 14.14 -3.50 -19.35
C GLN A 702 13.34 -2.95 -18.17
N ILE A 703 13.50 -3.59 -17.01
CA ILE A 703 13.08 -3.10 -15.69
C ILE A 703 14.33 -2.92 -14.83
N ALA A 704 14.32 -1.93 -13.92
CA ALA A 704 15.49 -1.62 -13.10
C ALA A 704 15.66 -2.57 -11.89
N GLY A 705 14.60 -3.25 -11.45
CA GLY A 705 14.59 -4.20 -10.36
C GLY A 705 13.17 -4.65 -9.99
N PRO A 706 13.02 -5.59 -9.03
CA PRO A 706 11.72 -6.15 -8.64
C PRO A 706 10.68 -5.12 -8.17
N GLU A 707 11.13 -3.99 -7.66
CA GLU A 707 10.31 -2.88 -7.12
C GLU A 707 10.32 -1.64 -8.05
N ALA A 708 10.74 -1.83 -9.30
CA ALA A 708 10.93 -0.74 -10.26
C ALA A 708 10.00 -0.87 -11.48
N TYR A 709 8.82 -1.46 -11.31
CA TYR A 709 7.78 -1.47 -12.32
C TYR A 709 7.08 -0.11 -12.35
N PRO A 710 7.08 0.61 -13.49
CA PRO A 710 6.52 1.96 -13.60
C PRO A 710 4.99 1.94 -13.78
N THR A 711 4.26 2.34 -12.74
CA THR A 711 2.80 2.52 -12.78
C THR A 711 2.48 3.99 -13.07
N VAL A 712 1.68 4.23 -14.12
CA VAL A 712 1.30 5.59 -14.51
C VAL A 712 -0.21 5.78 -14.39
N MET A 713 -0.60 6.90 -13.78
CA MET A 713 -2.00 7.28 -13.66
C MET A 713 -2.20 8.75 -13.94
N ARG A 714 -3.34 9.07 -14.56
CA ARG A 714 -3.83 10.43 -14.66
C ARG A 714 -4.90 10.67 -13.60
N VAL A 715 -4.64 11.63 -12.72
CA VAL A 715 -5.57 12.10 -11.70
C VAL A 715 -6.25 13.37 -12.20
N ASN A 716 -7.58 13.34 -12.29
CA ASN A 716 -8.40 14.49 -12.65
C ASN A 716 -9.08 15.10 -11.41
N PRO A 717 -9.55 16.36 -11.50
CA PRO A 717 -10.35 17.02 -10.47
C PRO A 717 -11.43 16.10 -9.88
N GLY A 718 -11.47 16.00 -8.54
CA GLY A 718 -12.33 15.06 -7.82
C GLY A 718 -11.71 13.68 -7.59
N LEU A 719 -10.39 13.53 -7.78
CA LEU A 719 -9.62 12.28 -7.63
C LEU A 719 -10.10 11.15 -8.58
N ALA A 720 -10.62 11.52 -9.74
CA ALA A 720 -10.99 10.56 -10.78
C ALA A 720 -9.72 10.08 -11.50
N ILE A 721 -9.44 8.78 -11.40
CA ILE A 721 -8.24 8.14 -11.96
C ILE A 721 -8.57 7.53 -13.33
N ARG A 722 -7.72 7.76 -14.33
CA ARG A 722 -7.75 7.10 -15.64
C ARG A 722 -6.35 6.73 -16.13
N VAL A 723 -6.29 5.86 -17.13
CA VAL A 723 -5.06 5.64 -17.90
C VAL A 723 -4.65 6.92 -18.64
N PRO A 724 -3.34 7.23 -18.71
CA PRO A 724 -2.86 8.37 -19.49
C PRO A 724 -3.08 8.19 -21.00
N LEU A 725 -3.27 9.29 -21.71
CA LEU A 725 -3.31 9.35 -23.16
C LEU A 725 -1.89 9.23 -23.74
N LYS A 726 -1.78 8.88 -25.03
CA LYS A 726 -0.51 8.77 -25.74
C LYS A 726 0.43 9.97 -25.51
N TRP A 727 -0.07 11.19 -25.71
CA TRP A 727 0.75 12.40 -25.56
C TRP A 727 1.16 12.67 -24.10
N GLU A 728 0.35 12.24 -23.12
CA GLU A 728 0.69 12.32 -21.69
C GLU A 728 1.86 11.37 -21.37
N LEU A 729 1.85 10.16 -21.94
CA LEU A 729 2.97 9.21 -21.83
C LEU A 729 4.24 9.72 -22.53
N GLU A 730 4.12 10.33 -23.71
CA GLU A 730 5.26 10.91 -24.43
C GLU A 730 5.88 12.09 -23.66
N LEU A 731 5.05 12.95 -23.06
CA LEU A 731 5.51 14.02 -22.16
C LEU A 731 6.28 13.43 -20.97
N LEU A 732 5.69 12.44 -20.31
CA LEU A 732 6.30 11.79 -19.15
C LEU A 732 7.62 11.12 -19.54
N GLN A 733 7.68 10.39 -20.66
CA GLN A 733 8.92 9.82 -21.19
C GLN A 733 10.00 10.90 -21.37
N ALA A 734 9.67 12.02 -22.01
CA ALA A 734 10.62 13.11 -22.22
C ALA A 734 11.13 13.71 -20.89
N CYS A 735 10.24 13.87 -19.91
CA CYS A 735 10.62 14.30 -18.56
C CYS A 735 11.60 13.32 -17.90
N LEU A 736 11.34 12.00 -17.98
CA LEU A 736 12.21 10.96 -17.41
C LEU A 736 13.61 10.96 -18.03
N GLU A 737 13.73 11.25 -19.32
CA GLU A 737 15.02 11.31 -20.01
C GLU A 737 15.81 12.60 -19.72
N CYS A 738 15.12 13.71 -19.47
CA CYS A 738 15.72 15.04 -19.36
C CYS A 738 15.99 15.48 -17.92
N ILE A 739 15.09 15.22 -16.97
CA ILE A 739 15.22 15.67 -15.58
C ILE A 739 16.53 15.18 -14.94
N PRO A 740 16.93 13.90 -15.03
CA PRO A 740 18.19 13.46 -14.42
C PRO A 740 19.43 14.16 -14.99
N LYS A 741 19.42 14.53 -16.27
CA LYS A 741 20.52 15.28 -16.91
C LYS A 741 20.52 16.73 -16.42
N PHE A 742 19.35 17.34 -16.41
CA PHE A 742 19.14 18.69 -15.91
C PHE A 742 19.62 18.86 -14.45
N LEU A 743 19.28 17.91 -13.56
CA LEU A 743 19.70 17.97 -12.16
C LEU A 743 21.22 17.84 -12.00
N LYS A 744 21.90 17.05 -12.84
CA LYS A 744 23.38 16.96 -12.83
C LYS A 744 24.04 18.27 -13.26
N ASP A 745 23.44 18.98 -14.22
CA ASP A 745 23.96 20.25 -14.72
C ASP A 745 23.68 21.41 -13.73
N GLU A 746 22.51 21.43 -13.09
CA GLU A 746 22.11 22.44 -12.08
C GLU A 746 22.81 22.25 -10.73
N GLN A 747 23.24 21.04 -10.37
CA GLN A 747 24.11 20.81 -9.20
C GLN A 747 25.44 21.56 -9.30
N ALA A 748 25.84 22.00 -10.50
CA ALA A 748 26.99 22.89 -10.68
C ALA A 748 26.67 24.38 -10.38
N TYR A 749 25.40 24.75 -10.14
CA TYR A 749 24.95 26.15 -10.11
C TYR A 749 24.00 26.61 -8.99
N ALA A 750 23.34 25.74 -8.20
CA ALA A 750 22.31 26.21 -7.26
C ALA A 750 22.62 25.95 -5.77
N THR A 751 23.07 27.01 -5.09
CA THR A 751 22.69 27.32 -3.71
C THR A 751 21.47 28.25 -3.76
N SER A 752 20.46 27.99 -2.93
CA SER A 752 19.41 28.92 -2.48
C SER A 752 18.06 29.05 -3.24
N SER A 753 17.02 28.92 -2.39
CA SER A 753 15.69 29.53 -2.40
C SER A 753 14.53 28.80 -3.09
N ALA A 754 13.63 28.31 -2.24
CA ALA A 754 12.32 27.71 -2.52
C ALA A 754 11.28 28.68 -3.13
N GLN A 755 11.69 29.74 -3.85
CA GLN A 755 10.77 30.74 -4.38
C GLN A 755 10.75 30.86 -5.90
N ARG A 756 11.61 30.15 -6.64
CA ARG A 756 11.53 30.13 -8.10
C ARG A 756 11.65 28.70 -8.64
N PRO A 757 10.69 28.25 -9.48
CA PRO A 757 10.82 26.99 -10.19
C PRO A 757 12.10 26.94 -11.01
N LEU A 758 12.78 25.79 -11.01
CA LEU A 758 13.89 25.52 -11.92
C LEU A 758 13.32 25.35 -13.34
N ASN A 759 13.87 26.04 -14.34
CA ASN A 759 13.28 26.05 -15.68
C ASN A 759 13.92 24.98 -16.59
N LEU A 760 13.15 23.97 -16.93
CA LEU A 760 13.50 22.92 -17.89
C LEU A 760 12.75 23.13 -19.21
N LYS A 761 13.51 23.28 -20.31
CA LYS A 761 12.96 23.30 -21.68
C LYS A 761 13.13 21.96 -22.35
N LEU A 762 12.03 21.39 -22.82
CA LEU A 762 11.97 20.15 -23.59
C LEU A 762 11.79 20.48 -25.07
N SER A 763 12.79 20.12 -25.88
CA SER A 763 12.68 20.14 -27.34
C SER A 763 12.38 18.73 -27.83
N VAL A 764 11.10 18.42 -28.05
CA VAL A 764 10.72 17.13 -28.64
C VAL A 764 10.91 17.24 -30.15
N VAL A 765 11.87 16.49 -30.70
CA VAL A 765 12.03 16.35 -32.16
C VAL A 765 10.90 15.45 -32.64
N SER A 766 9.80 16.03 -33.13
CA SER A 766 8.77 15.23 -33.79
C SER A 766 9.38 14.62 -35.06
N GLN A 767 9.66 13.31 -35.05
CA GLN A 767 9.86 12.62 -36.31
C GLN A 767 8.49 12.53 -36.99
N ALA A 768 8.33 13.33 -38.04
CA ALA A 768 7.15 13.42 -38.88
C ALA A 768 6.93 12.15 -39.70
#